data_AF-A0A1H8CD04-F1
#
_entry.id   AF-A0A1H8CD04-F1
#
_cell.length_a   1.000
_cell.length_b   1.000
_cell.length_c   1.000
_cell.angle_alpha   90.00
_cell.angle_beta   90.00
_cell.angle_gamma   90.00
#
_symmetry.space_group_name_H-M   'P 1'
#
loop_
_entity.id
_entity.type
_entity.pdbx_description
1 polymer ?
#
loop_
_entity_poly.entity_id
_entity_poly.type
_entity_poly.pdbx_seq_one_letter_code
_entity_poly.pdbx_strand_id
1 'polypeptide(L)'
;MISASMAYNILSGNMKQSLDRVASQATVKRDAEYYDDNINKVKDVDDFLGDYRLYSYAMKAYGLDDMTYAKAFMKKVLESDLTDANSFANKLSDTRYKEFAAAFNFNTPAADAQSDAQEDDLIGLYTQSFADEGKNAATETTYYSNAIDAVQNVSDLVSDSRVRTYVLKAYGIDPTYVSKDFLAQVLTSDGSDPNSFVNLNGNDKYKALAAQFNFNADGTVNGAAQTATQKNAVMEQYNLTVPSVTTAAAADYNKAYYLSKIGTITNVNDLIADSRLTSYIKTAFSMGDDFSNAALRLVLTDASYASLMDFSAVNQSFNFNADGTVNSAAASYVAQTSDQMKSMSNQAAITTSYYQSKIVGIANVDDLIADTQLVHYIRDAYSLPQSVSDADLRSVLTDASYASLLGYDDVHSSFNFKADGSVADGAGAQTIGQARATSSQVRTNVSYFQTVIPTISNVDKLIADGQMMNTIRSLYGVPGSVSDADLKSILTDASFAASKGFSTLNAAFSFAADGSAASASGPQSSAQLMDTTTFYGARYADAQDEAIDEAVANYKKRMTDGNIKRVDDFLRSNAAADFDRKNDDLPELYDMALRAYGLTEQDVSRSMFRKLLKSDPYDPDGYVASLKDERITNLVRAFNFGADGKASAEIQPLPSAVMAKYATNYKSRTLMGMSDGPLRDKASEDATKAVDAFAKGMAKVNTLDDFLSNDKLTSLVLTANGLDPKKYDEETLRKIFTSDPSDPKSYLNTKAESKFQEIVSDFNFDTNGNLTRAKIGAVQNVGAEDRTQQKYVQQTLETQEGETNDGVRLALYFARSAPDITSLYTILGDKALFQVITTTFSLPSSVSNMDVAKQFSMLGKFVNLDDLQDSKKVDKLLRRFTAMYDLANNTNSSPALQLLTNGGTSS
;
A
#
# COMPACT_ATOMS: atom_id res chain seq x y z
N MET A 1 5.11 31.60 62.62
CA MET A 1 4.74 30.93 61.35
C MET A 1 5.65 31.46 60.26
N ILE A 2 6.18 30.59 59.40
CA ILE A 2 6.96 31.03 58.22
C ILE A 2 5.96 31.64 57.24
N SER A 3 6.31 32.79 56.64
CA SER A 3 5.46 33.47 55.66
C SER A 3 5.35 32.63 54.37
N ALA A 4 4.26 32.78 53.62
CA ALA A 4 4.06 32.04 52.37
C ALA A 4 5.18 32.36 51.36
N SER A 5 5.60 33.62 51.32
CA SER A 5 6.73 34.09 50.50
C SER A 5 8.05 33.41 50.83
N MET A 6 8.38 33.24 52.11
CA MET A 6 9.63 32.60 52.53
C MET A 6 9.58 31.09 52.26
N ALA A 7 8.47 30.44 52.57
CA ALA A 7 8.29 29.00 52.34
C ALA A 7 8.34 28.63 50.85
N TYR A 8 7.61 29.34 50.00
CA TYR A 8 7.64 29.12 48.55
C TYR A 8 9.03 29.33 47.97
N ASN A 9 9.77 30.37 48.38
CA ASN A 9 11.13 30.61 47.91
C ASN A 9 12.12 29.48 48.26
N ILE A 10 11.98 28.87 49.45
CA ILE A 10 12.80 27.74 49.87
C ILE A 10 12.48 26.49 49.04
N LEU A 11 11.18 26.22 48.84
CA LEU A 11 10.71 25.06 48.09
C LEU A 11 11.01 25.17 46.60
N SER A 12 10.72 26.31 45.97
CA SER A 12 10.96 26.50 44.52
C SER A 12 12.44 26.48 44.17
N GLY A 13 13.33 26.91 45.09
CA GLY A 13 14.77 26.81 44.93
C GLY A 13 15.34 25.40 45.07
N ASN A 14 14.66 24.49 45.80
CA ASN A 14 15.13 23.14 46.10
C ASN A 14 14.02 22.08 45.93
N MET A 15 13.23 22.19 44.87
CA MET A 15 12.03 21.37 44.66
C MET A 15 12.37 19.88 44.62
N LYS A 16 13.43 19.50 43.90
CA LYS A 16 13.89 18.10 43.81
C LYS A 16 14.16 17.49 45.18
N GLN A 17 14.95 18.15 46.03
CA GLN A 17 15.24 17.67 47.38
C GLN A 17 13.98 17.57 48.26
N SER A 18 13.01 18.47 48.04
CA SER A 18 11.75 18.44 48.78
C SER A 18 10.89 17.25 48.37
N LEU A 19 10.80 16.95 47.07
CA LEU A 19 10.13 15.75 46.56
C LEU A 19 10.83 14.47 47.00
N ASP A 20 12.18 14.41 46.94
CA ASP A 20 12.96 13.25 47.40
C ASP A 20 12.72 12.97 48.90
N ARG A 21 12.60 14.03 49.72
CA ARG A 21 12.26 13.92 51.14
C ARG A 21 10.85 13.36 51.34
N VAL A 22 9.87 13.80 50.56
CA VAL A 22 8.48 13.29 50.63
C VAL A 22 8.42 11.82 50.17
N ALA A 23 9.07 11.49 49.05
CA ALA A 23 9.16 10.12 48.54
C ALA A 23 9.80 9.15 49.56
N SER A 24 10.75 9.64 50.36
CA SER A 24 11.42 8.85 51.41
C SER A 24 10.58 8.64 52.68
N GLN A 25 9.40 9.27 52.80
CA GLN A 25 8.53 9.06 53.96
C GLN A 25 7.94 7.64 53.94
N ALA A 26 7.95 6.96 55.08
CA ALA A 26 7.56 5.56 55.18
C ALA A 26 6.15 5.25 54.64
N THR A 27 5.18 6.15 54.85
CA THR A 27 3.81 5.99 54.33
C THR A 27 3.77 6.14 52.81
N VAL A 28 4.41 7.19 52.28
CA VAL A 28 4.48 7.46 50.83
C VAL A 28 5.13 6.30 50.09
N LYS A 29 6.25 5.80 50.62
CA LYS A 29 6.94 4.63 50.07
C LYS A 29 6.06 3.38 50.04
N ARG A 30 5.37 3.08 51.15
CA ARG A 30 4.48 1.90 51.24
C ARG A 30 3.27 2.00 50.31
N ASP A 31 2.78 3.21 50.06
CA ASP A 31 1.67 3.43 49.14
C ASP A 31 2.12 3.32 47.68
N ALA A 32 3.30 3.87 47.35
CA ALA A 32 3.92 3.68 46.04
C ALA A 32 4.22 2.21 45.75
N GLU A 33 4.84 1.48 46.70
CA GLU A 33 5.11 0.05 46.58
C GLU A 33 3.82 -0.77 46.37
N TYR A 34 2.75 -0.45 47.11
CA TYR A 34 1.48 -1.15 46.91
C TYR A 34 0.86 -0.88 45.54
N TYR A 35 0.96 0.36 45.05
CA TYR A 35 0.47 0.72 43.73
C TYR A 35 1.25 -0.06 42.65
N ASP A 36 2.58 0.01 42.71
CA ASP A 36 3.52 -0.68 41.81
C ASP A 36 3.25 -2.19 41.73
N ASP A 37 3.12 -2.83 42.88
CA ASP A 37 2.91 -4.27 42.97
C ASP A 37 1.55 -4.73 42.44
N ASN A 38 0.53 -3.86 42.33
CA ASN A 38 -0.86 -4.31 42.15
C ASN A 38 -1.61 -3.66 41.00
N ILE A 39 -1.24 -2.47 40.51
CA ILE A 39 -2.05 -1.77 39.51
C ILE A 39 -2.22 -2.59 38.21
N ASN A 40 -1.16 -3.24 37.75
CA ASN A 40 -1.18 -4.06 36.54
C ASN A 40 -1.69 -5.49 36.75
N LYS A 41 -2.19 -5.83 37.95
CA LYS A 41 -2.94 -7.07 38.22
C LYS A 41 -4.46 -6.88 38.08
N VAL A 42 -4.91 -5.63 38.03
CA VAL A 42 -6.31 -5.24 37.83
C VAL A 42 -6.78 -5.68 36.45
N LYS A 43 -8.03 -6.13 36.35
CA LYS A 43 -8.59 -6.66 35.09
C LYS A 43 -9.45 -5.66 34.33
N ASP A 44 -10.19 -4.83 35.05
CA ASP A 44 -11.17 -3.91 34.48
C ASP A 44 -11.41 -2.71 35.41
N VAL A 45 -12.26 -1.78 34.96
CA VAL A 45 -12.59 -0.56 35.71
C VAL A 45 -13.27 -0.88 37.05
N ASP A 46 -14.07 -1.93 37.12
CA ASP A 46 -14.78 -2.30 38.36
C ASP A 46 -13.81 -2.85 39.41
N ASP A 47 -12.84 -3.67 38.98
CA ASP A 47 -11.75 -4.16 39.82
C ASP A 47 -10.89 -3.01 40.35
N PHE A 48 -10.54 -2.04 39.50
CA PHE A 48 -9.81 -0.83 39.91
C PHE A 48 -10.57 0.00 40.94
N LEU A 49 -11.84 0.30 40.69
CA LEU A 49 -12.69 1.07 41.60
C LEU A 49 -13.02 0.29 42.89
N GLY A 50 -12.91 -1.04 42.84
CA GLY A 50 -13.06 -1.96 43.95
C GLY A 50 -11.91 -1.89 44.95
N ASP A 51 -10.66 -1.80 44.48
CA ASP A 51 -9.50 -1.57 45.35
C ASP A 51 -9.38 -0.09 45.74
N TYR A 52 -9.92 0.25 46.91
CA TYR A 52 -9.88 1.62 47.43
C TYR A 52 -8.47 2.18 47.59
N ARG A 53 -7.46 1.33 47.87
CA ARG A 53 -6.09 1.79 48.08
C ARG A 53 -5.45 2.20 46.76
N LEU A 54 -5.62 1.40 45.70
CA LEU A 54 -5.18 1.77 44.34
C LEU A 54 -5.92 3.01 43.83
N TYR A 55 -7.24 2.99 43.92
CA TYR A 55 -8.08 4.07 43.41
C TYR A 55 -7.83 5.40 44.14
N SER A 56 -7.76 5.42 45.47
CA SER A 56 -7.49 6.65 46.22
C SER A 56 -6.07 7.18 45.99
N TYR A 57 -5.09 6.30 45.79
CA TYR A 57 -3.72 6.68 45.41
C TYR A 57 -3.71 7.42 44.07
N ALA A 58 -4.31 6.82 43.03
CA ALA A 58 -4.41 7.43 41.72
C ALA A 58 -5.20 8.75 41.77
N MET A 59 -6.35 8.78 42.45
CA MET A 59 -7.15 10.00 42.58
C MET A 59 -6.35 11.13 43.23
N LYS A 60 -5.59 10.84 44.29
CA LYS A 60 -4.69 11.82 44.90
C LYS A 60 -3.59 12.26 43.93
N ALA A 61 -2.94 11.35 43.21
CA ALA A 61 -1.92 11.71 42.23
C ALA A 61 -2.42 12.77 41.23
N TYR A 62 -3.66 12.64 40.76
CA TYR A 62 -4.24 13.59 39.81
C TYR A 62 -4.96 14.78 40.48
N GLY A 63 -4.83 14.96 41.80
CA GLY A 63 -5.44 16.05 42.57
C GLY A 63 -6.97 15.97 42.67
N LEU A 64 -7.51 14.76 42.53
CA LEU A 64 -8.94 14.44 42.61
C LEU A 64 -9.31 13.78 43.94
N ASP A 65 -8.49 13.94 44.99
CA ASP A 65 -8.68 13.31 46.31
C ASP A 65 -10.07 13.60 46.93
N ASP A 66 -10.54 14.84 46.85
CA ASP A 66 -11.90 15.25 47.25
C ASP A 66 -13.03 14.54 46.49
N MET A 67 -12.75 13.97 45.31
CA MET A 67 -13.73 13.32 44.44
C MET A 67 -13.69 11.80 44.53
N THR A 68 -12.94 11.23 45.48
CA THR A 68 -12.84 9.78 45.70
C THR A 68 -14.21 9.14 46.00
N TYR A 69 -15.19 9.86 46.54
CA TYR A 69 -16.55 9.32 46.76
C TYR A 69 -17.33 9.10 45.45
N ALA A 70 -16.98 9.78 44.36
CA ALA A 70 -17.75 9.84 43.12
C ALA A 70 -17.45 8.67 42.16
N LYS A 71 -17.43 7.42 42.65
CA LYS A 71 -17.02 6.23 41.87
C LYS A 71 -17.78 6.04 40.56
N ALA A 72 -19.10 6.29 40.54
CA ALA A 72 -19.90 6.16 39.32
C ALA A 72 -19.55 7.23 38.26
N PHE A 73 -19.15 8.43 38.70
CA PHE A 73 -18.65 9.47 37.81
C PHE A 73 -17.29 9.05 37.23
N MET A 74 -16.38 8.57 38.09
CA MET A 74 -15.05 8.10 37.66
C MET A 74 -15.10 6.88 36.75
N LYS A 75 -16.07 5.98 36.95
CA LYS A 75 -16.33 4.88 36.01
C LYS A 75 -16.59 5.40 34.60
N LYS A 76 -17.49 6.38 34.44
CA LYS A 76 -17.76 7.02 33.14
C LYS A 76 -16.55 7.74 32.56
N VAL A 77 -15.70 8.32 33.40
CA VAL A 77 -14.45 8.95 32.97
C VAL A 77 -13.49 7.91 32.39
N LEU A 78 -13.27 6.79 33.10
CA LEU A 78 -12.38 5.71 32.67
C LEU A 78 -12.90 4.93 31.45
N GLU A 79 -14.22 4.78 31.32
CA GLU A 79 -14.88 4.15 30.17
C GLU A 79 -15.01 5.10 28.94
N SER A 80 -14.57 6.35 29.05
CA SER A 80 -14.65 7.29 27.93
C SER A 80 -13.61 6.99 26.86
N ASP A 81 -14.06 6.90 25.61
CA ASP A 81 -13.17 6.94 24.46
C ASP A 81 -12.62 8.36 24.27
N LEU A 82 -11.33 8.56 24.55
CA LEU A 82 -10.72 9.88 24.42
C LEU A 82 -10.51 10.30 22.97
N THR A 83 -10.59 9.38 22.00
CA THR A 83 -10.50 9.70 20.57
C THR A 83 -11.78 10.34 20.03
N ASP A 84 -12.93 10.07 20.66
CA ASP A 84 -14.18 10.77 20.37
C ASP A 84 -14.24 12.13 21.09
N ALA A 85 -14.20 13.22 20.32
CA ALA A 85 -14.31 14.59 20.84
C ALA A 85 -15.60 14.85 21.65
N ASN A 86 -16.64 14.02 21.47
CA ASN A 86 -17.92 14.12 22.18
C ASN A 86 -18.03 13.20 23.40
N SER A 87 -16.99 12.43 23.73
CA SER A 87 -17.01 11.53 24.87
C SER A 87 -17.20 12.26 26.20
N PHE A 88 -17.62 11.54 27.23
CA PHE A 88 -17.96 12.11 28.53
C PHE A 88 -16.77 12.87 29.13
N ALA A 89 -15.59 12.24 29.18
CA ALA A 89 -14.38 12.89 29.65
C ALA A 89 -14.01 14.13 28.80
N ASN A 90 -14.13 14.08 27.47
CA ASN A 90 -13.78 15.20 26.59
C ASN A 90 -14.67 16.44 26.77
N LYS A 91 -15.91 16.25 27.24
CA LYS A 91 -16.85 17.35 27.54
C LYS A 91 -16.65 18.01 28.90
N LEU A 92 -15.83 17.43 29.79
CA LEU A 92 -15.56 18.03 31.10
C LEU A 92 -14.65 19.25 30.97
N SER A 93 -14.99 20.32 31.71
CA SER A 93 -14.19 21.54 31.78
C SER A 93 -12.89 21.35 32.57
N ASP A 94 -12.92 20.48 33.58
CA ASP A 94 -11.74 20.12 34.39
C ASP A 94 -10.92 19.07 33.65
N THR A 95 -9.73 19.45 33.19
CA THR A 95 -8.86 18.62 32.36
C THR A 95 -8.25 17.44 33.11
N ARG A 96 -8.22 17.49 34.45
CA ARG A 96 -7.62 16.44 35.29
C ARG A 96 -8.31 15.10 35.11
N TYR A 97 -9.62 15.08 34.81
CA TYR A 97 -10.34 13.85 34.49
C TYR A 97 -9.89 13.21 33.18
N LYS A 98 -9.55 14.02 32.17
CA LYS A 98 -9.01 13.53 30.90
C LYS A 98 -7.60 12.99 31.08
N GLU A 99 -6.77 13.70 31.86
CA GLU A 99 -5.44 13.23 32.22
C GLU A 99 -5.47 11.93 33.02
N PHE A 100 -6.44 11.80 33.93
CA PHE A 100 -6.67 10.58 34.68
C PHE A 100 -7.06 9.44 33.75
N ALA A 101 -8.07 9.61 32.90
CA ALA A 101 -8.46 8.60 31.92
C ALA A 101 -7.32 8.21 30.97
N ALA A 102 -6.53 9.19 30.51
CA ALA A 102 -5.41 8.95 29.60
C ALA A 102 -4.26 8.13 30.20
N ALA A 103 -4.24 8.00 31.53
CA ALA A 103 -3.24 7.24 32.24
C ALA A 103 -3.55 5.73 32.32
N PHE A 104 -4.76 5.31 31.93
CA PHE A 104 -5.22 3.93 32.05
C PHE A 104 -5.71 3.37 30.70
N ASN A 105 -5.43 2.10 30.47
CA ASN A 105 -5.64 1.38 29.22
C ASN A 105 -6.94 0.55 29.19
N PHE A 106 -7.97 0.92 29.97
CA PHE A 106 -9.21 0.14 30.07
C PHE A 106 -10.03 0.05 28.77
N ASN A 107 -9.80 0.96 27.82
CA ASN A 107 -10.47 0.98 26.51
C ASN A 107 -9.53 0.55 25.37
N THR A 108 -8.57 -0.35 25.65
CA THR A 108 -7.72 -0.92 24.60
C THR A 108 -8.53 -1.82 23.65
N PRO A 109 -8.21 -1.83 22.35
CA PRO A 109 -8.83 -2.76 21.41
C PRO A 109 -8.71 -4.21 21.86
N ALA A 110 -9.58 -5.08 21.32
CA ALA A 110 -9.51 -6.50 21.60
C ALA A 110 -8.14 -7.08 21.20
N ALA A 111 -7.76 -8.15 21.89
CA ALA A 111 -6.54 -8.86 21.59
C ALA A 111 -6.76 -9.79 20.38
N ASP A 112 -6.27 -9.36 19.22
CA ASP A 112 -6.38 -10.11 17.96
C ASP A 112 -5.02 -10.63 17.51
N ALA A 113 -5.01 -11.72 16.73
CA ALA A 113 -3.77 -12.32 16.24
C ALA A 113 -3.03 -11.42 15.25
N GLN A 114 -3.77 -10.57 14.53
CA GLN A 114 -3.29 -9.48 13.68
C GLN A 114 -4.30 -8.33 13.81
N SER A 115 -3.86 -7.09 13.65
CA SER A 115 -4.78 -5.98 13.38
C SER A 115 -5.16 -5.96 11.90
N ASP A 116 -6.25 -5.25 11.56
CA ASP A 116 -6.69 -5.07 10.17
C ASP A 116 -5.54 -4.60 9.25
N ALA A 117 -4.68 -3.70 9.75
CA ALA A 117 -3.55 -3.18 8.99
C ALA A 117 -2.48 -4.26 8.75
N GLN A 118 -2.13 -5.04 9.78
CA GLN A 118 -1.17 -6.15 9.65
C GLN A 118 -1.70 -7.26 8.73
N GLU A 119 -3.00 -7.53 8.78
CA GLU A 119 -3.67 -8.50 7.90
C GLU A 119 -3.62 -8.01 6.43
N ASP A 120 -4.02 -6.77 6.16
CA ASP A 120 -3.97 -6.19 4.82
C ASP A 120 -2.53 -6.13 4.27
N ASP A 121 -1.54 -5.79 5.10
CA ASP A 121 -0.12 -5.79 4.71
C ASP A 121 0.35 -7.20 4.34
N LEU A 122 0.01 -8.23 5.13
CA LEU A 122 0.37 -9.62 4.83
C LEU A 122 -0.28 -10.11 3.53
N ILE A 123 -1.57 -9.79 3.33
CA ILE A 123 -2.29 -10.14 2.11
C ILE A 123 -1.68 -9.43 0.90
N GLY A 124 -1.35 -8.15 1.03
CA GLY A 124 -0.67 -7.38 0.00
C GLY A 124 0.68 -7.99 -0.38
N LEU A 125 1.49 -8.37 0.61
CA LEU A 125 2.76 -9.06 0.42
C LEU A 125 2.58 -10.45 -0.21
N TYR A 126 1.58 -11.22 0.22
CA TYR A 126 1.23 -12.51 -0.37
C TYR A 126 0.89 -12.38 -1.86
N THR A 127 -0.01 -11.45 -2.23
CA THR A 127 -0.36 -11.21 -3.63
C THR A 127 0.84 -10.69 -4.44
N GLN A 128 1.63 -9.77 -3.87
CA GLN A 128 2.82 -9.22 -4.52
C GLN A 128 3.89 -10.29 -4.77
N SER A 129 3.99 -11.31 -3.91
CA SER A 129 4.97 -12.39 -4.05
C SER A 129 4.89 -13.14 -5.39
N PHE A 130 3.70 -13.26 -5.98
CA PHE A 130 3.51 -13.89 -7.29
C PHE A 130 4.06 -13.03 -8.44
N ALA A 131 3.87 -11.72 -8.38
CA ALA A 131 4.47 -10.80 -9.33
C ALA A 131 6.00 -10.77 -9.20
N ASP A 132 6.52 -10.83 -7.97
CA ASP A 132 7.95 -10.86 -7.70
C ASP A 132 8.59 -12.18 -8.13
N GLU A 133 7.88 -13.29 -8.03
CA GLU A 133 8.28 -14.57 -8.60
C GLU A 133 8.48 -14.49 -10.11
N GLY A 134 7.55 -13.86 -10.84
CA GLY A 134 7.69 -13.61 -12.28
C GLY A 134 8.89 -12.72 -12.63
N LYS A 135 9.12 -11.65 -11.86
CA LYS A 135 10.32 -10.80 -12.04
C LYS A 135 11.60 -11.58 -11.78
N ASN A 136 11.65 -12.36 -10.71
CA ASN A 136 12.81 -13.18 -10.35
C ASN A 136 13.10 -14.20 -11.47
N ALA A 137 12.08 -14.84 -12.02
CA ALA A 137 12.26 -15.76 -13.14
C ALA A 137 12.86 -15.07 -14.38
N ALA A 138 12.39 -13.87 -14.72
CA ALA A 138 12.95 -13.07 -15.82
C ALA A 138 14.41 -12.63 -15.55
N THR A 139 14.72 -12.20 -14.32
CA THR A 139 16.08 -11.84 -13.89
C THR A 139 17.03 -13.02 -13.99
N GLU A 140 16.65 -14.19 -13.47
CA GLU A 140 17.49 -15.39 -13.55
C GLU A 140 17.62 -15.89 -14.99
N THR A 141 16.56 -15.80 -15.81
CA THR A 141 16.61 -16.15 -17.24
C THR A 141 17.60 -15.26 -17.99
N THR A 142 17.58 -13.96 -17.70
CA THR A 142 18.52 -13.00 -18.32
C THR A 142 19.95 -13.27 -17.89
N TYR A 143 20.18 -13.56 -16.61
CA TYR A 143 21.50 -13.93 -16.11
C TYR A 143 22.00 -15.22 -16.78
N TYR A 144 21.18 -16.26 -16.81
CA TYR A 144 21.49 -17.53 -17.47
C TYR A 144 21.85 -17.32 -18.94
N SER A 145 21.00 -16.60 -19.68
CA SER A 145 21.19 -16.34 -21.10
C SER A 145 22.55 -15.70 -21.39
N ASN A 146 22.98 -14.73 -20.58
CA ASN A 146 24.27 -14.07 -20.78
C ASN A 146 25.44 -14.93 -20.29
N ALA A 147 25.30 -15.59 -19.14
CA ALA A 147 26.37 -16.37 -18.53
C ALA A 147 26.72 -17.62 -19.36
N ILE A 148 25.72 -18.31 -19.91
CA ILE A 148 25.95 -19.56 -20.64
C ILE A 148 26.72 -19.35 -21.95
N ASP A 149 26.63 -18.17 -22.57
CA ASP A 149 27.37 -17.83 -23.78
C ASP A 149 28.90 -17.73 -23.53
N ALA A 150 29.31 -17.49 -22.29
CA ALA A 150 30.71 -17.39 -21.88
C ALA A 150 31.31 -18.73 -21.40
N VAL A 151 30.50 -19.77 -21.19
CA VAL A 151 30.95 -21.06 -20.67
C VAL A 151 31.79 -21.79 -21.72
N GLN A 152 33.01 -22.18 -21.36
CA GLN A 152 33.93 -22.93 -22.23
C GLN A 152 34.38 -24.26 -21.62
N ASN A 153 34.19 -24.45 -20.31
CA ASN A 153 34.38 -25.71 -19.61
C ASN A 153 33.21 -26.01 -18.67
N VAL A 154 32.89 -27.28 -18.46
CA VAL A 154 31.85 -27.72 -17.51
C VAL A 154 32.10 -27.16 -16.09
N SER A 155 33.37 -26.94 -15.71
CA SER A 155 33.73 -26.30 -14.45
C SER A 155 33.16 -24.89 -14.30
N ASP A 156 33.07 -24.12 -15.40
CA ASP A 156 32.56 -22.75 -15.39
C ASP A 156 31.07 -22.76 -15.01
N LEU A 157 30.32 -23.72 -15.56
CA LEU A 157 28.89 -23.90 -15.27
C LEU A 157 28.64 -24.36 -13.83
N VAL A 158 29.30 -25.44 -13.38
CA VAL A 158 29.01 -26.02 -12.06
C VAL A 158 29.54 -25.16 -10.89
N SER A 159 30.52 -24.30 -11.16
CA SER A 159 31.08 -23.37 -10.18
C SER A 159 30.20 -22.14 -9.97
N ASP A 160 29.52 -21.66 -11.02
CA ASP A 160 28.50 -20.61 -10.91
C ASP A 160 27.23 -21.15 -10.24
N SER A 161 26.97 -20.69 -9.01
CA SER A 161 25.82 -21.15 -8.24
C SER A 161 24.48 -20.78 -8.86
N ARG A 162 24.38 -19.64 -9.58
CA ARG A 162 23.14 -19.19 -10.22
C ARG A 162 22.86 -20.01 -11.47
N VAL A 163 23.84 -20.19 -12.36
CA VAL A 163 23.68 -21.05 -13.54
C VAL A 163 23.36 -22.48 -13.13
N ARG A 164 24.11 -23.06 -12.17
CA ARG A 164 23.83 -24.40 -11.65
C ARG A 164 22.40 -24.52 -11.11
N THR A 165 21.97 -23.57 -10.29
CA THR A 165 20.60 -23.58 -9.71
C THR A 165 19.55 -23.47 -10.81
N TYR A 166 19.75 -22.59 -11.78
CA TYR A 166 18.85 -22.37 -12.90
C TYR A 166 18.62 -23.65 -13.70
N VAL A 167 19.69 -24.29 -14.16
CA VAL A 167 19.59 -25.49 -15.01
C VAL A 167 19.01 -26.69 -14.26
N LEU A 168 19.33 -26.85 -12.98
CA LEU A 168 18.76 -27.92 -12.16
C LEU A 168 17.26 -27.71 -11.95
N LYS A 169 16.85 -26.49 -11.55
CA LYS A 169 15.44 -26.14 -11.35
C LYS A 169 14.63 -26.29 -12.64
N ALA A 170 15.17 -25.88 -13.79
CA ALA A 170 14.51 -26.06 -15.09
C ALA A 170 14.10 -27.51 -15.36
N TYR A 171 14.92 -28.48 -14.94
CA TYR A 171 14.62 -29.91 -15.12
C TYR A 171 14.00 -30.56 -13.87
N GLY A 172 13.47 -29.75 -12.94
CA GLY A 172 12.80 -30.22 -11.73
C GLY A 172 13.73 -30.99 -10.79
N ILE A 173 15.01 -30.62 -10.74
CA ILE A 173 16.02 -31.19 -9.85
C ILE A 173 16.28 -30.20 -8.71
N ASP A 174 16.11 -30.66 -7.47
CA ASP A 174 16.41 -29.85 -6.28
C ASP A 174 17.92 -29.59 -6.19
N PRO A 175 18.39 -28.34 -6.27
CA PRO A 175 19.81 -28.02 -6.25
C PRO A 175 20.50 -28.29 -4.90
N THR A 176 19.73 -28.46 -3.82
CA THR A 176 20.24 -28.55 -2.44
C THR A 176 21.20 -29.72 -2.24
N TYR A 177 20.92 -30.87 -2.88
CA TYR A 177 21.64 -32.12 -2.64
C TYR A 177 22.52 -32.56 -3.83
N VAL A 178 22.67 -31.70 -4.84
CA VAL A 178 23.44 -32.03 -6.05
C VAL A 178 24.87 -31.50 -5.91
N SER A 179 25.82 -32.43 -5.80
CA SER A 179 27.25 -32.06 -5.78
C SER A 179 27.73 -31.56 -7.15
N LYS A 180 28.73 -30.67 -7.14
CA LYS A 180 29.35 -30.14 -8.38
C LYS A 180 29.97 -31.26 -9.21
N ASP A 181 30.63 -32.23 -8.57
CA ASP A 181 31.32 -33.33 -9.23
C ASP A 181 30.33 -34.28 -9.93
N PHE A 182 29.24 -34.64 -9.22
CA PHE A 182 28.18 -35.46 -9.82
C PHE A 182 27.57 -34.77 -11.03
N LEU A 183 27.25 -33.48 -10.92
CA LEU A 183 26.68 -32.73 -12.04
C LEU A 183 27.66 -32.61 -13.21
N ALA A 184 28.95 -32.38 -12.95
CA ALA A 184 29.96 -32.35 -13.99
C ALA A 184 30.04 -33.69 -14.74
N GLN A 185 30.03 -34.82 -14.02
CA GLN A 185 30.01 -36.16 -14.61
C GLN A 185 28.74 -36.43 -15.43
N VAL A 186 27.59 -35.92 -15.00
CA VAL A 186 26.34 -35.99 -15.77
C VAL A 186 26.46 -35.21 -17.08
N LEU A 187 26.96 -33.96 -17.01
CA LEU A 187 27.01 -33.05 -18.15
C LEU A 187 28.08 -33.39 -19.19
N THR A 188 29.13 -34.14 -18.84
CA THR A 188 30.17 -34.61 -19.77
C THR A 188 29.94 -36.05 -20.27
N SER A 189 28.85 -36.69 -19.85
CA SER A 189 28.55 -38.08 -20.21
C SER A 189 27.91 -38.18 -21.59
N ASP A 190 28.34 -39.18 -22.39
CA ASP A 190 27.70 -39.50 -23.67
C ASP A 190 26.35 -40.20 -23.45
N GLY A 191 25.24 -39.49 -23.66
CA GLY A 191 23.89 -40.04 -23.50
C GLY A 191 23.55 -41.18 -24.46
N SER A 192 24.28 -41.36 -25.56
CA SER A 192 24.05 -42.42 -26.54
C SER A 192 24.67 -43.76 -26.17
N ASP A 193 25.71 -43.77 -25.31
CA ASP A 193 26.33 -44.99 -24.79
C ASP A 193 25.53 -45.51 -23.58
N PRO A 194 24.93 -46.72 -23.67
CA PRO A 194 24.17 -47.31 -22.55
C PRO A 194 24.98 -47.50 -21.26
N ASN A 195 26.31 -47.54 -21.33
CA ASN A 195 27.20 -47.70 -20.18
C ASN A 195 27.77 -46.38 -19.65
N SER A 196 27.36 -45.25 -20.20
CA SER A 196 27.86 -43.94 -19.77
C SER A 196 27.37 -43.58 -18.37
N PHE A 197 28.07 -42.63 -17.72
CA PHE A 197 27.78 -42.26 -16.33
C PHE A 197 26.32 -41.84 -16.12
N VAL A 198 25.78 -40.99 -17.01
CA VAL A 198 24.38 -40.51 -16.92
C VAL A 198 23.37 -41.63 -17.15
N ASN A 199 23.69 -42.66 -17.95
CA ASN A 199 22.80 -43.79 -18.19
C ASN A 199 22.78 -44.79 -17.02
N LEU A 200 23.91 -44.94 -16.32
CA LEU A 200 24.02 -45.83 -15.16
C LEU A 200 23.59 -45.18 -13.84
N ASN A 201 23.82 -43.87 -13.67
CA ASN A 201 23.65 -43.18 -12.38
C ASN A 201 22.61 -42.05 -12.42
N GLY A 202 22.20 -41.60 -13.61
CA GLY A 202 21.20 -40.54 -13.79
C GLY A 202 19.80 -41.09 -14.02
N ASN A 203 18.80 -40.41 -13.45
CA ASN A 203 17.41 -40.60 -13.82
C ASN A 203 17.06 -39.81 -15.10
N ASP A 204 15.81 -39.90 -15.55
CA ASP A 204 15.36 -39.24 -16.79
C ASP A 204 15.54 -37.72 -16.78
N LYS A 205 15.45 -37.07 -15.60
CA LYS A 205 15.68 -35.62 -15.47
C LYS A 205 17.13 -35.25 -15.76
N TYR A 206 18.09 -36.02 -15.24
CA TYR A 206 19.51 -35.79 -15.52
C TYR A 206 19.88 -36.09 -16.98
N LYS A 207 19.26 -37.10 -17.60
CA LYS A 207 19.44 -37.40 -19.03
C LYS A 207 18.91 -36.26 -19.91
N ALA A 208 17.71 -35.77 -19.59
CA ALA A 208 17.09 -34.65 -20.30
C ALA A 208 17.91 -33.36 -20.17
N LEU A 209 18.47 -33.10 -18.97
CA LEU A 209 19.37 -31.98 -18.70
C LEU A 209 20.68 -32.11 -19.50
N ALA A 210 21.35 -33.27 -19.43
CA ALA A 210 22.61 -33.50 -20.14
C ALA A 210 22.49 -33.32 -21.65
N ALA A 211 21.36 -33.71 -22.25
CA ALA A 211 21.09 -33.53 -23.68
C ALA A 211 21.05 -32.05 -24.14
N GLN A 212 20.97 -31.09 -23.21
CA GLN A 212 20.97 -29.67 -23.53
C GLN A 212 22.37 -29.07 -23.66
N PHE A 213 23.44 -29.83 -23.42
CA PHE A 213 24.80 -29.31 -23.40
C PHE A 213 25.71 -30.10 -24.33
N ASN A 214 26.72 -29.41 -24.89
CA ASN A 214 27.65 -29.95 -25.88
C ASN A 214 29.07 -30.09 -25.30
N PHE A 215 29.20 -30.51 -24.03
CA PHE A 215 30.50 -30.75 -23.42
C PHE A 215 31.13 -32.06 -23.93
N ASN A 216 32.43 -32.01 -24.17
CA ASN A 216 33.27 -33.17 -24.43
C ASN A 216 33.47 -33.97 -23.12
N ALA A 217 33.94 -35.22 -23.23
CA ALA A 217 34.24 -36.06 -22.07
C ALA A 217 35.30 -35.46 -21.12
N ASP A 218 36.18 -34.59 -21.64
CA ASP A 218 37.18 -33.86 -20.85
C ASP A 218 36.64 -32.55 -20.21
N GLY A 219 35.36 -32.24 -20.43
CA GLY A 219 34.67 -31.06 -19.90
C GLY A 219 34.76 -29.81 -20.79
N THR A 220 35.54 -29.81 -21.87
CA THR A 220 35.64 -28.67 -22.80
C THR A 220 34.50 -28.63 -23.81
N VAL A 221 34.36 -27.55 -24.58
CA VAL A 221 33.38 -27.44 -25.69
C VAL A 221 34.10 -27.15 -27.01
N ASN A 222 33.56 -27.66 -28.12
CA ASN A 222 34.00 -27.29 -29.47
C ASN A 222 33.11 -26.17 -30.01
N GLY A 223 33.25 -24.96 -29.46
CA GLY A 223 32.41 -23.80 -29.78
C GLY A 223 31.62 -23.31 -28.58
N ALA A 224 30.29 -23.47 -28.61
CA ALA A 224 29.40 -23.05 -27.53
C ALA A 224 28.92 -24.23 -26.68
N ALA A 225 28.77 -24.02 -25.38
CA ALA A 225 28.22 -25.01 -24.45
C ALA A 225 26.79 -25.44 -24.81
N GLN A 226 26.04 -24.57 -25.47
CA GLN A 226 24.71 -24.85 -26.02
C GLN A 226 24.55 -24.26 -27.41
N THR A 227 23.73 -24.91 -28.25
CA THR A 227 23.16 -24.29 -29.45
C THR A 227 22.06 -23.30 -29.05
N ALA A 228 21.68 -22.39 -29.96
CA ALA A 228 20.56 -21.48 -29.73
C ALA A 228 19.26 -22.23 -29.37
N THR A 229 19.01 -23.38 -30.01
CA THR A 229 17.84 -24.22 -29.72
C THR A 229 17.90 -24.83 -28.33
N GLN A 230 19.03 -25.40 -27.92
CA GLN A 230 19.20 -25.95 -26.56
C GLN A 230 19.08 -24.86 -25.50
N LYS A 231 19.69 -23.69 -25.73
CA LYS A 231 19.59 -22.52 -24.84
C LYS A 231 18.14 -22.09 -24.65
N ASN A 232 17.39 -21.93 -25.74
CA ASN A 232 15.98 -21.57 -25.69
C ASN A 232 15.14 -22.66 -24.98
N ALA A 233 15.45 -23.95 -25.19
CA ALA A 233 14.76 -25.04 -24.51
C ALA A 233 14.97 -25.00 -22.99
N VAL A 234 16.18 -24.73 -22.50
CA VAL A 234 16.43 -24.58 -21.05
C VAL A 234 15.70 -23.36 -20.49
N MET A 235 15.72 -22.23 -21.21
CA MET A 235 15.01 -21.02 -20.77
C MET A 235 13.49 -21.21 -20.74
N GLU A 236 12.92 -21.81 -21.78
CA GLU A 236 11.50 -22.16 -21.84
C GLU A 236 11.13 -23.09 -20.69
N GLN A 237 11.87 -24.19 -20.52
CA GLN A 237 11.60 -25.17 -19.48
C GLN A 237 11.63 -24.53 -18.09
N TYR A 238 12.62 -23.67 -17.81
CA TYR A 238 12.67 -22.92 -16.55
C TYR A 238 11.42 -22.06 -16.33
N ASN A 239 11.05 -21.25 -17.32
CA ASN A 239 9.92 -20.33 -17.20
C ASN A 239 8.56 -21.04 -17.13
N LEU A 240 8.44 -22.27 -17.65
CA LEU A 240 7.23 -23.07 -17.58
C LEU A 240 7.12 -23.91 -16.29
N THR A 241 8.21 -24.17 -15.58
CA THR A 241 8.22 -25.15 -14.47
C THR A 241 8.61 -24.60 -13.11
N VAL A 242 9.38 -23.52 -13.08
CA VAL A 242 9.92 -22.98 -11.82
C VAL A 242 8.97 -21.99 -11.17
N PRO A 243 8.41 -21.00 -11.89
CA PRO A 243 7.34 -20.20 -11.34
C PRO A 243 6.16 -21.10 -10.95
N SER A 244 5.58 -20.87 -9.78
CA SER A 244 4.37 -21.53 -9.32
C SER A 244 3.11 -21.13 -10.10
N VAL A 245 3.25 -20.16 -11.01
CA VAL A 245 2.17 -19.55 -11.77
C VAL A 245 2.57 -19.26 -13.22
N THR A 246 1.58 -19.16 -14.12
CA THR A 246 1.84 -18.82 -15.52
C THR A 246 2.27 -17.36 -15.62
N THR A 247 3.57 -17.11 -15.74
CA THR A 247 4.12 -15.77 -15.96
C THR A 247 3.86 -15.28 -17.39
N ALA A 248 4.03 -13.98 -17.64
CA ALA A 248 3.97 -13.43 -19.00
C ALA A 248 4.95 -14.13 -19.97
N ALA A 249 6.16 -14.45 -19.51
CA ALA A 249 7.13 -15.19 -20.32
C ALA A 249 6.65 -16.63 -20.63
N ALA A 250 6.07 -17.32 -19.64
CA ALA A 250 5.47 -18.64 -19.85
C ALA A 250 4.30 -18.57 -20.86
N ALA A 251 3.46 -17.54 -20.76
CA ALA A 251 2.37 -17.28 -21.69
C ALA A 251 2.89 -17.04 -23.12
N ASP A 252 3.98 -16.31 -23.28
CA ASP A 252 4.64 -16.09 -24.58
C ASP A 252 5.19 -17.40 -25.17
N TYR A 253 5.84 -18.25 -24.35
CA TYR A 253 6.28 -19.58 -24.79
C TYR A 253 5.09 -20.44 -25.21
N ASN A 254 4.00 -20.44 -24.43
CA ASN A 254 2.78 -21.17 -24.77
C ASN A 254 2.14 -20.67 -26.07
N LYS A 255 2.12 -19.36 -26.30
CA LYS A 255 1.67 -18.76 -27.57
C LYS A 255 2.57 -19.19 -28.73
N ALA A 256 3.88 -19.12 -28.58
CA ALA A 256 4.83 -19.52 -29.61
C ALA A 256 4.67 -21.01 -29.97
N TYR A 257 4.52 -21.87 -28.96
CA TYR A 257 4.24 -23.29 -29.14
C TYR A 257 2.95 -23.50 -29.93
N TYR A 258 1.86 -22.86 -29.50
CA TYR A 258 0.56 -22.95 -30.16
C TYR A 258 0.65 -22.56 -31.64
N LEU A 259 1.23 -21.40 -31.95
CA LEU A 259 1.43 -20.91 -33.32
C LEU A 259 2.25 -21.87 -34.18
N SER A 260 3.29 -22.50 -33.61
CA SER A 260 4.15 -23.43 -34.34
C SER A 260 3.50 -24.78 -34.64
N LYS A 261 2.48 -25.18 -33.85
CA LYS A 261 1.89 -26.52 -33.90
C LYS A 261 0.49 -26.55 -34.51
N ILE A 262 -0.34 -25.53 -34.27
CA ILE A 262 -1.74 -25.57 -34.66
C ILE A 262 -1.92 -25.74 -36.18
N GLY A 263 -1.05 -25.13 -36.99
CA GLY A 263 -1.07 -25.29 -38.45
C GLY A 263 -0.78 -26.72 -38.95
N THR A 264 -0.18 -27.56 -38.11
CA THR A 264 0.15 -28.96 -38.46
C THR A 264 -0.96 -29.95 -38.16
N ILE A 265 -2.00 -29.53 -37.43
CA ILE A 265 -3.11 -30.39 -37.01
C ILE A 265 -4.01 -30.71 -38.21
N THR A 266 -4.24 -32.00 -38.47
CA THR A 266 -5.12 -32.45 -39.57
C THR A 266 -6.40 -33.11 -39.08
N ASN A 267 -6.41 -33.58 -37.83
CA ASN A 267 -7.57 -34.14 -37.17
C ASN A 267 -7.67 -33.62 -35.71
N VAL A 268 -8.89 -33.45 -35.21
CA VAL A 268 -9.16 -33.03 -33.83
C VAL A 268 -8.47 -33.93 -32.80
N ASN A 269 -8.31 -35.23 -33.10
CA ASN A 269 -7.63 -36.14 -32.20
C ASN A 269 -6.13 -35.79 -32.04
N ASP A 270 -5.47 -35.25 -33.07
CA ASP A 270 -4.08 -34.79 -32.99
C ASP A 270 -3.96 -33.61 -32.01
N LEU A 271 -4.94 -32.69 -32.06
CA LEU A 271 -5.02 -31.54 -31.16
C LEU A 271 -5.30 -31.98 -29.72
N ILE A 272 -6.25 -32.89 -29.53
CA ILE A 272 -6.64 -33.38 -28.19
C ILE A 272 -5.52 -34.22 -27.53
N ALA A 273 -4.68 -34.87 -28.33
CA ALA A 273 -3.51 -35.61 -27.82
C ALA A 273 -2.40 -34.70 -27.29
N ASP A 274 -2.39 -33.42 -27.66
CA ASP A 274 -1.42 -32.44 -27.18
C ASP A 274 -1.99 -31.67 -25.98
N SER A 275 -1.45 -31.96 -24.79
CA SER A 275 -1.90 -31.34 -23.54
C SER A 275 -1.64 -29.83 -23.51
N ARG A 276 -0.61 -29.34 -24.18
CA ARG A 276 -0.26 -27.92 -24.20
C ARG A 276 -1.19 -27.14 -25.13
N LEU A 277 -1.55 -27.71 -26.29
CA LEU A 277 -2.57 -27.12 -27.17
C LEU A 277 -3.95 -27.09 -26.49
N THR A 278 -4.35 -28.18 -25.86
CA THR A 278 -5.65 -28.23 -25.16
C THR A 278 -5.72 -27.28 -23.97
N SER A 279 -4.66 -27.19 -23.16
CA SER A 279 -4.57 -26.20 -22.07
C SER A 279 -4.68 -24.78 -22.61
N TYR A 280 -3.93 -24.44 -23.68
CA TYR A 280 -4.00 -23.12 -24.30
C TYR A 280 -5.43 -22.73 -24.71
N ILE A 281 -6.17 -23.66 -25.33
CA ILE A 281 -7.55 -23.44 -25.78
C ILE A 281 -8.48 -23.28 -24.58
N LYS A 282 -8.38 -24.14 -23.56
CA LYS A 282 -9.22 -24.04 -22.36
C LYS A 282 -9.04 -22.70 -21.66
N THR A 283 -7.79 -22.25 -21.51
CA THR A 283 -7.47 -20.93 -20.95
C THR A 283 -7.99 -19.80 -21.82
N ALA A 284 -7.79 -19.85 -23.14
CA ALA A 284 -8.30 -18.83 -24.06
C ALA A 284 -9.81 -18.64 -23.94
N PHE A 285 -10.57 -19.71 -23.72
CA PHE A 285 -12.03 -19.65 -23.68
C PHE A 285 -12.64 -19.84 -22.29
N SER A 286 -11.85 -19.66 -21.21
CA SER A 286 -12.31 -19.76 -19.81
C SER A 286 -13.08 -21.07 -19.51
N MET A 287 -12.62 -22.20 -20.06
CA MET A 287 -13.33 -23.47 -19.91
C MET A 287 -13.11 -24.14 -18.54
N GLY A 288 -12.12 -23.68 -17.79
CA GLY A 288 -11.66 -24.30 -16.54
C GLY A 288 -10.71 -25.49 -16.77
N ASP A 289 -9.79 -25.71 -15.84
CA ASP A 289 -8.76 -26.75 -15.97
C ASP A 289 -9.34 -28.17 -15.87
N ASP A 290 -10.41 -28.34 -15.09
CA ASP A 290 -11.16 -29.60 -14.93
C ASP A 290 -12.00 -29.98 -16.15
N PHE A 291 -12.12 -29.09 -17.15
CA PHE A 291 -12.89 -29.39 -18.34
C PHE A 291 -12.27 -30.53 -19.14
N SER A 292 -12.99 -31.64 -19.27
CA SER A 292 -12.41 -32.85 -19.86
C SER A 292 -12.07 -32.71 -21.35
N ASN A 293 -10.99 -33.37 -21.77
CA ASN A 293 -10.58 -33.42 -23.18
C ASN A 293 -11.65 -34.08 -24.08
N ALA A 294 -12.46 -35.01 -23.54
CA ALA A 294 -13.57 -35.60 -24.27
C ALA A 294 -14.69 -34.59 -24.56
N ALA A 295 -15.03 -33.75 -23.57
CA ALA A 295 -16.00 -32.67 -23.76
C ALA A 295 -15.45 -31.60 -24.73
N LEU A 296 -14.16 -31.26 -24.64
CA LEU A 296 -13.53 -30.32 -25.57
C LEU A 296 -13.60 -30.82 -27.01
N ARG A 297 -13.35 -32.13 -27.24
CA ARG A 297 -13.52 -32.73 -28.57
C ARG A 297 -14.94 -32.51 -29.11
N LEU A 298 -15.98 -32.73 -28.30
CA LEU A 298 -17.36 -32.51 -28.72
C LEU A 298 -17.64 -31.05 -29.04
N VAL A 299 -17.17 -30.10 -28.21
CA VAL A 299 -17.28 -28.66 -28.48
C VAL A 299 -16.64 -28.30 -29.83
N LEU A 300 -15.49 -28.88 -30.16
CA LEU A 300 -14.77 -28.58 -31.40
C LEU A 300 -15.44 -29.18 -32.66
N THR A 301 -16.24 -30.25 -32.54
CA THR A 301 -16.81 -30.97 -33.70
C THR A 301 -18.33 -30.89 -33.84
N ASP A 302 -19.06 -30.45 -32.81
CA ASP A 302 -20.53 -30.38 -32.79
C ASP A 302 -21.01 -29.00 -32.31
N ALA A 303 -21.54 -28.21 -33.25
CA ALA A 303 -22.04 -26.87 -32.98
C ALA A 303 -23.25 -26.84 -32.03
N SER A 304 -24.09 -27.88 -32.04
CA SER A 304 -25.25 -27.97 -31.14
C SER A 304 -24.80 -28.24 -29.71
N TYR A 305 -23.82 -29.14 -29.54
CA TYR A 305 -23.20 -29.40 -28.24
C TYR A 305 -22.45 -28.17 -27.72
N ALA A 306 -21.69 -27.50 -28.57
CA ALA A 306 -21.00 -26.26 -28.23
C ALA A 306 -21.98 -25.18 -27.74
N SER A 307 -23.11 -24.99 -28.44
CA SER A 307 -24.15 -24.05 -28.01
C SER A 307 -24.82 -24.45 -26.70
N LEU A 308 -25.01 -25.74 -26.44
CA LEU A 308 -25.58 -26.22 -25.18
C LEU A 308 -24.68 -25.93 -23.97
N MET A 309 -23.36 -26.00 -24.18
CA MET A 309 -22.34 -25.72 -23.16
C MET A 309 -21.87 -24.27 -23.13
N ASP A 310 -22.53 -23.37 -23.87
CA ASP A 310 -22.15 -21.95 -24.03
C ASP A 310 -20.72 -21.73 -24.58
N PHE A 311 -20.23 -22.67 -25.38
CA PHE A 311 -18.91 -22.63 -26.03
C PHE A 311 -19.00 -22.51 -27.56
N SER A 312 -20.05 -21.86 -28.07
CA SER A 312 -20.21 -21.56 -29.51
C SER A 312 -19.01 -20.80 -30.09
N ALA A 313 -18.41 -19.89 -29.32
CA ALA A 313 -17.22 -19.14 -29.72
C ALA A 313 -15.99 -20.03 -29.95
N VAL A 314 -15.83 -21.09 -29.14
CA VAL A 314 -14.79 -22.11 -29.32
C VAL A 314 -15.03 -22.82 -30.65
N ASN A 315 -16.23 -23.36 -30.87
CA ASN A 315 -16.55 -24.08 -32.10
C ASN A 315 -16.32 -23.23 -33.35
N GLN A 316 -16.74 -21.96 -33.34
CA GLN A 316 -16.56 -21.03 -34.46
C GLN A 316 -15.10 -20.63 -34.69
N SER A 317 -14.22 -20.84 -33.72
CA SER A 317 -12.78 -20.57 -33.84
C SER A 317 -12.01 -21.72 -34.49
N PHE A 318 -12.64 -22.87 -34.76
CA PHE A 318 -11.99 -24.03 -35.38
C PHE A 318 -12.83 -24.64 -36.51
N ASN A 319 -12.20 -24.89 -37.65
CA ASN A 319 -12.82 -25.39 -38.87
C ASN A 319 -12.72 -26.93 -38.93
N PHE A 320 -13.28 -27.64 -37.95
CA PHE A 320 -13.39 -29.11 -37.99
C PHE A 320 -14.74 -29.56 -38.57
N ASN A 321 -14.72 -30.68 -39.29
CA ASN A 321 -15.92 -31.43 -39.66
C ASN A 321 -16.42 -32.27 -38.47
N ALA A 322 -17.66 -32.77 -38.55
CA ALA A 322 -18.23 -33.64 -37.51
C ALA A 322 -17.44 -34.96 -37.31
N ASP A 323 -16.72 -35.43 -38.34
CA ASP A 323 -15.83 -36.59 -38.25
C ASP A 323 -14.45 -36.27 -37.62
N GLY A 324 -14.20 -35.00 -37.30
CA GLY A 324 -12.97 -34.50 -36.70
C GLY A 324 -11.86 -34.12 -37.68
N THR A 325 -12.05 -34.30 -38.99
CA THR A 325 -11.09 -33.83 -40.01
C THR A 325 -11.16 -32.31 -40.18
N VAL A 326 -10.07 -31.67 -40.61
CA VAL A 326 -10.10 -30.23 -40.98
C VAL A 326 -10.98 -30.02 -42.22
N ASN A 327 -11.86 -29.03 -42.16
CA ASN A 327 -12.73 -28.62 -43.26
C ASN A 327 -11.93 -27.88 -44.34
N SER A 328 -11.47 -28.61 -45.36
CA SER A 328 -10.72 -28.04 -46.49
C SER A 328 -11.55 -27.09 -47.36
N ALA A 329 -12.89 -27.11 -47.27
CA ALA A 329 -13.75 -26.15 -47.97
C ALA A 329 -13.69 -24.75 -47.33
N ALA A 330 -13.19 -24.63 -46.10
CA ALA A 330 -12.86 -23.36 -45.46
C ALA A 330 -11.48 -22.82 -45.89
N ALA A 331 -11.03 -23.16 -47.11
CA ALA A 331 -9.70 -22.82 -47.63
C ALA A 331 -9.34 -21.34 -47.38
N SER A 332 -8.34 -21.14 -46.53
CA SER A 332 -7.85 -19.82 -46.12
C SER A 332 -6.44 -19.61 -46.68
N TYR A 333 -6.06 -18.34 -46.84
CA TYR A 333 -4.73 -17.88 -47.24
C TYR A 333 -4.15 -17.00 -46.14
N VAL A 334 -2.83 -16.94 -46.05
CA VAL A 334 -2.09 -16.16 -45.06
C VAL A 334 -1.53 -14.90 -45.74
N ALA A 335 -2.42 -14.08 -46.32
CA ALA A 335 -2.03 -12.77 -46.82
C ALA A 335 -1.60 -11.82 -45.68
N GLN A 336 -2.12 -12.06 -44.47
CA GLN A 336 -1.62 -11.54 -43.21
C GLN A 336 -1.52 -12.65 -42.17
N THR A 337 -0.51 -12.58 -41.30
CA THR A 337 -0.44 -13.37 -40.07
C THR A 337 -1.39 -12.81 -39.00
N SER A 338 -1.65 -13.58 -37.94
CA SER A 338 -2.43 -13.12 -36.79
C SER A 338 -1.83 -11.88 -36.12
N ASP A 339 -0.50 -11.81 -36.00
CA ASP A 339 0.19 -10.65 -35.42
C ASP A 339 0.15 -9.41 -36.35
N GLN A 340 0.20 -9.62 -37.68
CA GLN A 340 0.02 -8.55 -38.66
C GLN A 340 -1.39 -7.96 -38.60
N MET A 341 -2.43 -8.79 -38.49
CA MET A 341 -3.80 -8.32 -38.32
C MET A 341 -3.99 -7.54 -37.02
N LYS A 342 -3.44 -8.05 -35.91
CA LYS A 342 -3.48 -7.33 -34.63
C LYS A 342 -2.77 -5.97 -34.72
N SER A 343 -1.63 -5.92 -35.41
CA SER A 343 -0.90 -4.67 -35.66
C SER A 343 -1.72 -3.68 -36.48
N MET A 344 -2.46 -4.16 -37.49
CA MET A 344 -3.39 -3.35 -38.27
C MET A 344 -4.56 -2.83 -37.43
N SER A 345 -5.14 -3.63 -36.53
CA SER A 345 -6.16 -3.16 -35.59
C SER A 345 -5.64 -2.06 -34.66
N ASN A 346 -4.40 -2.20 -34.18
CA ASN A 346 -3.74 -1.16 -33.39
C ASN A 346 -3.54 0.12 -34.21
N GLN A 347 -3.11 -0.01 -35.47
CA GLN A 347 -2.99 1.14 -36.38
C GLN A 347 -4.34 1.83 -36.60
N ALA A 348 -5.44 1.07 -36.71
CA ALA A 348 -6.79 1.64 -36.77
C ALA A 348 -7.17 2.42 -35.52
N ALA A 349 -6.84 1.91 -34.32
CA ALA A 349 -7.08 2.64 -33.07
C ALA A 349 -6.28 3.94 -32.99
N ILE A 350 -5.03 3.95 -33.48
CA ILE A 350 -4.19 5.15 -33.59
C ILE A 350 -4.83 6.16 -34.54
N THR A 351 -5.22 5.75 -35.75
CA THR A 351 -5.84 6.64 -36.74
C THR A 351 -7.19 7.19 -36.25
N THR A 352 -8.01 6.38 -35.57
CA THR A 352 -9.25 6.85 -34.93
C THR A 352 -8.98 7.91 -33.86
N SER A 353 -7.95 7.70 -33.04
CA SER A 353 -7.56 8.68 -32.00
C SER A 353 -7.09 9.99 -32.61
N TYR A 354 -6.32 9.92 -33.70
CA TYR A 354 -5.94 11.10 -34.48
C TYR A 354 -7.19 11.86 -34.96
N TYR A 355 -8.11 11.17 -35.64
CA TYR A 355 -9.35 11.76 -36.15
C TYR A 355 -10.16 12.45 -35.04
N GLN A 356 -10.42 11.75 -33.93
CA GLN A 356 -11.19 12.28 -32.81
C GLN A 356 -10.55 13.52 -32.19
N SER A 357 -9.22 13.55 -32.07
CA SER A 357 -8.50 14.69 -31.53
C SER A 357 -8.53 15.91 -32.45
N LYS A 358 -8.51 15.71 -33.77
CA LYS A 358 -8.39 16.78 -34.77
C LYS A 358 -9.75 17.33 -35.18
N ILE A 359 -10.76 16.48 -35.35
CA ILE A 359 -12.06 16.90 -35.89
C ILE A 359 -12.78 17.93 -35.01
N VAL A 360 -12.52 17.93 -33.70
CA VAL A 360 -13.07 18.90 -32.74
C VAL A 360 -12.58 20.34 -33.01
N GLY A 361 -11.39 20.50 -33.58
CA GLY A 361 -10.80 21.81 -33.89
C GLY A 361 -11.11 22.34 -35.28
N ILE A 362 -11.79 21.57 -36.13
CA ILE A 362 -12.11 21.97 -37.50
C ILE A 362 -13.31 22.92 -37.49
N ALA A 363 -13.09 24.15 -37.99
CA ALA A 363 -14.12 25.18 -38.11
C ALA A 363 -14.51 25.49 -39.56
N ASN A 364 -13.70 25.07 -40.54
CA ASN A 364 -13.98 25.23 -41.95
C ASN A 364 -13.69 23.94 -42.73
N VAL A 365 -14.49 23.63 -43.75
CA VAL A 365 -14.32 22.47 -44.62
C VAL A 365 -12.95 22.47 -45.30
N ASP A 366 -12.38 23.63 -45.61
CA ASP A 366 -11.08 23.75 -46.24
C ASP A 366 -9.94 23.30 -45.29
N ASP A 367 -10.08 23.50 -43.98
CA ASP A 367 -9.14 22.99 -42.97
C ASP A 367 -9.19 21.46 -42.87
N LEU A 368 -10.38 20.88 -43.05
CA LEU A 368 -10.58 19.42 -43.09
C LEU A 368 -9.94 18.82 -44.34
N ILE A 369 -10.19 19.42 -45.51
CA ILE A 369 -9.66 18.95 -46.79
C ILE A 369 -8.13 19.09 -46.85
N ALA A 370 -7.56 20.10 -46.20
CA ALA A 370 -6.10 20.27 -46.10
C ALA A 370 -5.41 19.16 -45.28
N ASP A 371 -6.12 18.53 -44.33
CA ASP A 371 -5.60 17.40 -43.57
C ASP A 371 -5.88 16.07 -44.29
N THR A 372 -4.87 15.61 -45.02
CA THR A 372 -4.94 14.36 -45.78
C THR A 372 -5.31 13.12 -44.94
N GLN A 373 -4.97 13.08 -43.64
CA GLN A 373 -5.35 11.95 -42.78
C GLN A 373 -6.82 12.01 -42.41
N LEU A 374 -7.40 13.19 -42.17
CA LEU A 374 -8.83 13.35 -41.98
C LEU A 374 -9.60 12.95 -43.25
N VAL A 375 -9.13 13.39 -44.42
CA VAL A 375 -9.73 13.02 -45.71
C VAL A 375 -9.70 11.51 -45.92
N HIS A 376 -8.55 10.85 -45.72
CA HIS A 376 -8.46 9.40 -45.87
C HIS A 376 -9.35 8.65 -44.88
N TYR A 377 -9.44 9.12 -43.62
CA TYR A 377 -10.29 8.51 -42.61
C TYR A 377 -11.78 8.61 -42.96
N ILE A 378 -12.23 9.75 -43.51
CA ILE A 378 -13.60 9.94 -43.98
C ILE A 378 -13.88 9.07 -45.20
N ARG A 379 -12.93 8.99 -46.14
CA ARG A 379 -13.04 8.09 -47.30
C ARG A 379 -13.15 6.63 -46.89
N ASP A 380 -12.36 6.20 -45.91
CA ASP A 380 -12.47 4.86 -45.32
C ASP A 380 -13.85 4.68 -44.70
N ALA A 381 -14.21 5.49 -43.70
CA ALA A 381 -15.51 5.42 -43.02
C ALA A 381 -16.66 5.25 -44.03
N TYR A 382 -16.83 6.17 -44.97
CA TYR A 382 -17.98 6.13 -45.87
C TYR A 382 -17.73 5.33 -47.16
N SER A 383 -16.65 4.55 -47.22
CA SER A 383 -16.26 3.73 -48.38
C SER A 383 -16.23 4.52 -49.70
N LEU A 384 -15.79 5.78 -49.64
CA LEU A 384 -15.75 6.67 -50.80
C LEU A 384 -14.65 6.21 -51.78
N PRO A 385 -14.97 6.00 -53.06
CA PRO A 385 -13.96 5.57 -54.02
C PRO A 385 -12.95 6.70 -54.28
N GLN A 386 -11.72 6.33 -54.65
CA GLN A 386 -10.65 7.30 -54.97
C GLN A 386 -10.98 8.21 -56.16
N SER A 387 -11.99 7.85 -56.97
CA SER A 387 -12.50 8.70 -58.04
C SER A 387 -13.22 9.96 -57.53
N VAL A 388 -13.62 10.00 -56.24
CA VAL A 388 -14.18 11.21 -55.62
C VAL A 388 -13.03 12.16 -55.30
N SER A 389 -12.92 13.24 -56.07
CA SER A 389 -11.88 14.25 -55.86
C SER A 389 -12.07 15.00 -54.54
N ASP A 390 -11.02 15.65 -54.05
CA ASP A 390 -11.12 16.49 -52.84
C ASP A 390 -12.12 17.64 -53.03
N ALA A 391 -12.28 18.13 -54.27
CA ALA A 391 -13.28 19.12 -54.63
C ALA A 391 -14.71 18.56 -54.56
N ASP A 392 -14.93 17.34 -55.03
CA ASP A 392 -16.23 16.68 -54.92
C ASP A 392 -16.57 16.36 -53.46
N LEU A 393 -15.59 15.90 -52.67
CA LEU A 393 -15.77 15.67 -51.22
C LEU A 393 -16.12 16.97 -50.50
N ARG A 394 -15.44 18.08 -50.82
CA ARG A 394 -15.78 19.40 -50.30
C ARG A 394 -17.23 19.76 -50.61
N SER A 395 -17.68 19.57 -51.87
CA SER A 395 -19.06 19.84 -52.26
C SER A 395 -20.07 18.93 -51.56
N VAL A 396 -19.77 17.64 -51.38
CA VAL A 396 -20.62 16.70 -50.60
C VAL A 396 -20.76 17.16 -49.15
N LEU A 397 -19.69 17.66 -48.54
CA LEU A 397 -19.72 18.12 -47.15
C LEU A 397 -20.50 19.44 -46.96
N THR A 398 -20.65 20.28 -47.99
CA THR A 398 -21.28 21.61 -47.87
C THR A 398 -22.65 21.75 -48.55
N ASP A 399 -23.00 20.89 -49.50
CA ASP A 399 -24.23 20.98 -50.30
C ASP A 399 -25.03 19.67 -50.24
N ALA A 400 -26.15 19.70 -49.52
CA ALA A 400 -27.06 18.56 -49.38
C ALA A 400 -27.59 18.05 -50.72
N SER A 401 -27.89 18.93 -51.68
CA SER A 401 -28.43 18.53 -52.98
C SER A 401 -27.37 17.83 -53.83
N TYR A 402 -26.12 18.30 -53.74
CA TYR A 402 -24.98 17.66 -54.40
C TYR A 402 -24.65 16.30 -53.77
N ALA A 403 -24.73 16.20 -52.44
CA ALA A 403 -24.59 14.94 -51.73
C ALA A 403 -25.65 13.93 -52.15
N SER A 404 -26.94 14.31 -52.20
CA SER A 404 -28.02 13.44 -52.68
C SER A 404 -27.85 13.01 -54.13
N LEU A 405 -27.34 13.90 -55.00
CA LEU A 405 -27.09 13.58 -56.41
C LEU A 405 -26.05 12.46 -56.57
N LEU A 406 -25.04 12.42 -55.71
CA LEU A 406 -23.99 11.41 -55.71
C LEU A 406 -24.28 10.22 -54.77
N GLY A 407 -25.38 10.26 -54.00
CA GLY A 407 -25.76 9.23 -53.03
C GLY A 407 -24.93 9.24 -51.74
N TYR A 408 -24.42 10.41 -51.33
CA TYR A 408 -23.59 10.59 -50.14
C TYR A 408 -24.28 11.38 -49.02
N ASP A 409 -25.60 11.25 -48.91
CA ASP A 409 -26.41 11.89 -47.86
C ASP A 409 -25.93 11.55 -46.45
N ASP A 410 -25.48 10.32 -46.23
CA ASP A 410 -24.94 9.84 -44.95
C ASP A 410 -23.62 10.54 -44.59
N VAL A 411 -22.81 10.89 -45.61
CA VAL A 411 -21.60 11.69 -45.41
C VAL A 411 -22.00 13.11 -45.04
N HIS A 412 -22.87 13.75 -45.81
CA HIS A 412 -23.29 15.12 -45.57
C HIS A 412 -23.92 15.31 -44.17
N SER A 413 -24.87 14.45 -43.82
CA SER A 413 -25.57 14.50 -42.52
C SER A 413 -24.67 14.24 -41.31
N SER A 414 -23.50 13.64 -41.54
CA SER A 414 -22.51 13.40 -40.48
C SER A 414 -21.64 14.62 -40.18
N PHE A 415 -21.76 15.73 -40.92
CA PHE A 415 -21.00 16.96 -40.69
C PHE A 415 -21.92 18.19 -40.60
N ASN A 416 -21.45 19.23 -39.91
CA ASN A 416 -22.23 20.44 -39.61
C ASN A 416 -21.79 21.67 -40.42
N PHE A 417 -21.19 21.47 -41.60
CA PHE A 417 -20.77 22.58 -42.45
C PHE A 417 -21.96 23.26 -43.11
N LYS A 418 -21.90 24.59 -43.20
CA LYS A 418 -22.81 25.42 -44.00
C LYS A 418 -22.37 25.39 -45.47
N ALA A 419 -23.22 25.93 -46.34
CA ALA A 419 -22.92 26.07 -47.77
C ALA A 419 -21.66 26.90 -48.07
N ASP A 420 -21.28 27.83 -47.17
CA ASP A 420 -20.04 28.61 -47.29
C ASP A 420 -18.79 27.88 -46.78
N GLY A 421 -18.94 26.65 -46.26
CA GLY A 421 -17.87 25.83 -45.70
C GLY A 421 -17.58 26.06 -44.22
N SER A 422 -18.18 27.07 -43.58
CA SER A 422 -18.01 27.34 -42.14
C SER A 422 -18.97 26.51 -41.28
N VAL A 423 -18.70 26.43 -39.97
CA VAL A 423 -19.64 25.87 -38.97
C VAL A 423 -20.39 26.98 -38.23
N ALA A 424 -21.39 26.64 -37.41
CA ALA A 424 -22.07 27.61 -36.54
C ALA A 424 -21.19 28.04 -35.36
N ASP A 425 -21.41 29.24 -34.81
CA ASP A 425 -20.64 29.75 -33.68
C ASP A 425 -20.73 28.83 -32.46
N GLY A 426 -19.57 28.38 -31.97
CA GLY A 426 -19.47 27.43 -30.85
C GLY A 426 -19.80 25.97 -31.23
N ALA A 427 -20.11 25.68 -32.50
CA ALA A 427 -20.24 24.32 -33.01
C ALA A 427 -18.92 23.85 -33.66
N GLY A 428 -18.69 22.53 -33.67
CA GLY A 428 -17.60 21.91 -34.42
C GLY A 428 -18.07 21.28 -35.74
N ALA A 429 -17.13 20.91 -36.60
CA ALA A 429 -17.41 20.18 -37.85
C ALA A 429 -18.27 18.93 -37.66
N GLN A 430 -18.20 18.32 -36.48
CA GLN A 430 -19.08 17.25 -36.02
C GLN A 430 -19.47 17.45 -34.55
N THR A 431 -20.63 16.91 -34.17
CA THR A 431 -20.96 16.64 -32.78
C THR A 431 -20.21 15.39 -32.27
N ILE A 432 -20.13 15.21 -30.95
CA ILE A 432 -19.57 13.99 -30.34
C ILE A 432 -20.27 12.73 -30.86
N GLY A 433 -21.60 12.79 -31.06
CA GLY A 433 -22.38 11.68 -31.60
C GLY A 433 -22.00 11.32 -33.04
N GLN A 434 -21.93 12.33 -33.92
CA GLN A 434 -21.51 12.15 -35.32
C GLN A 434 -20.06 11.62 -35.42
N ALA A 435 -19.12 12.14 -34.63
CA ALA A 435 -17.73 11.67 -34.62
C ALA A 435 -17.60 10.21 -34.15
N ARG A 436 -18.41 9.80 -33.16
CA ARG A 436 -18.50 8.40 -32.72
C ARG A 436 -19.10 7.50 -33.80
N ALA A 437 -20.12 7.97 -34.53
CA ALA A 437 -20.73 7.24 -35.65
C ALA A 437 -19.71 7.03 -36.79
N THR A 438 -19.00 8.08 -37.23
CA THR A 438 -17.92 7.96 -38.22
C THR A 438 -16.86 6.96 -37.75
N SER A 439 -16.45 7.03 -36.47
CA SER A 439 -15.47 6.09 -35.91
C SER A 439 -16.00 4.64 -35.87
N SER A 440 -17.31 4.46 -35.69
CA SER A 440 -17.93 3.13 -35.73
C SER A 440 -17.89 2.53 -37.12
N GLN A 441 -18.06 3.36 -38.15
CA GLN A 441 -18.02 2.90 -39.53
C GLN A 441 -16.61 2.40 -39.93
N VAL A 442 -15.55 3.07 -39.50
CA VAL A 442 -14.17 2.56 -39.70
C VAL A 442 -13.95 1.22 -38.99
N ARG A 443 -14.48 1.03 -37.77
CA ARG A 443 -14.44 -0.28 -37.09
C ARG A 443 -15.17 -1.37 -37.89
N THR A 444 -16.30 -1.05 -38.50
CA THR A 444 -17.00 -1.97 -39.40
C THR A 444 -16.13 -2.35 -40.60
N ASN A 445 -15.41 -1.41 -41.21
CA ASN A 445 -14.51 -1.71 -42.33
C ASN A 445 -13.31 -2.55 -41.93
N VAL A 446 -12.72 -2.30 -40.76
CA VAL A 446 -11.65 -3.18 -40.21
C VAL A 446 -12.19 -4.60 -39.98
N SER A 447 -13.43 -4.73 -39.50
CA SER A 447 -14.08 -6.04 -39.33
C SER A 447 -14.33 -6.75 -40.66
N TYR A 448 -14.78 -5.99 -41.69
CA TYR A 448 -14.89 -6.49 -43.06
C TYR A 448 -13.53 -6.96 -43.58
N PHE A 449 -12.48 -6.14 -43.42
CA PHE A 449 -11.12 -6.46 -43.83
C PHE A 449 -10.65 -7.78 -43.20
N GLN A 450 -10.80 -7.93 -41.89
CA GLN A 450 -10.39 -9.14 -41.16
C GLN A 450 -11.16 -10.39 -41.60
N THR A 451 -12.43 -10.22 -42.00
CA THR A 451 -13.26 -11.33 -42.50
C THR A 451 -12.85 -11.74 -43.92
N VAL A 452 -12.46 -10.79 -44.77
CA VAL A 452 -12.19 -11.02 -46.19
C VAL A 452 -10.72 -11.38 -46.46
N ILE A 453 -9.76 -10.82 -45.72
CA ILE A 453 -8.32 -11.05 -45.93
C ILE A 453 -7.92 -12.53 -45.98
N PRO A 454 -8.51 -13.48 -45.23
CA PRO A 454 -8.17 -14.89 -45.32
C PRO A 454 -8.59 -15.53 -46.66
N THR A 455 -9.42 -14.88 -47.47
CA THR A 455 -9.82 -15.36 -48.81
C THR A 455 -8.91 -14.85 -49.93
N ILE A 456 -7.99 -13.93 -49.61
CA ILE A 456 -7.12 -13.24 -50.57
C ILE A 456 -5.91 -14.12 -50.91
N SER A 457 -5.98 -14.76 -52.08
CA SER A 457 -4.92 -15.67 -52.56
C SER A 457 -3.72 -14.97 -53.18
N ASN A 458 -3.85 -13.69 -53.55
CA ASN A 458 -2.77 -12.89 -54.14
C ASN A 458 -3.05 -11.38 -54.02
N VAL A 459 -2.01 -10.58 -54.22
CA VAL A 459 -2.03 -9.12 -54.11
C VAL A 459 -3.01 -8.45 -55.09
N ASP A 460 -3.24 -9.02 -56.28
CA ASP A 460 -4.16 -8.43 -57.26
C ASP A 460 -5.61 -8.48 -56.78
N LYS A 461 -6.01 -9.55 -56.07
CA LYS A 461 -7.32 -9.64 -55.42
C LYS A 461 -7.49 -8.64 -54.28
N LEU A 462 -6.43 -8.36 -53.53
CA LEU A 462 -6.45 -7.33 -52.47
C LEU A 462 -6.70 -5.95 -53.08
N ILE A 463 -5.93 -5.61 -54.12
CA ILE A 463 -6.02 -4.31 -54.79
C ILE A 463 -7.39 -4.11 -55.45
N ALA A 464 -8.00 -5.19 -55.97
CA ALA A 464 -9.33 -5.14 -56.57
C ALA A 464 -10.46 -4.84 -55.56
N ASP A 465 -10.25 -5.08 -54.25
CA ASP A 465 -11.24 -4.75 -53.22
C ASP A 465 -11.09 -3.29 -52.76
N GLY A 466 -11.97 -2.43 -53.27
CA GLY A 466 -11.94 -0.99 -53.00
C GLY A 466 -12.14 -0.62 -51.52
N GLN A 467 -12.92 -1.41 -50.76
CA GLN A 467 -13.16 -1.15 -49.35
C GLN A 467 -11.89 -1.48 -48.54
N MET A 468 -11.27 -2.64 -48.79
CA MET A 468 -10.00 -3.00 -48.17
C MET A 468 -8.90 -2.00 -48.51
N MET A 469 -8.87 -1.52 -49.77
CA MET A 469 -7.89 -0.55 -50.20
C MET A 469 -8.07 0.82 -49.54
N ASN A 470 -9.31 1.27 -49.33
CA ASN A 470 -9.58 2.50 -48.60
C ASN A 470 -9.08 2.39 -47.14
N THR A 471 -9.32 1.26 -46.48
CA THR A 471 -8.79 0.99 -45.14
C THR A 471 -7.25 0.99 -45.14
N ILE A 472 -6.58 0.30 -46.07
CA ILE A 472 -5.11 0.31 -46.17
C ILE A 472 -4.58 1.75 -46.33
N ARG A 473 -5.18 2.53 -47.22
CA ARG A 473 -4.73 3.92 -47.49
C ARG A 473 -4.93 4.83 -46.27
N SER A 474 -6.04 4.67 -45.57
CA SER A 474 -6.34 5.35 -44.30
C SER A 474 -5.35 5.00 -43.20
N LEU A 475 -5.12 3.71 -42.95
CA LEU A 475 -4.29 3.26 -41.82
C LEU A 475 -2.80 3.55 -42.02
N TYR A 476 -2.29 3.40 -43.24
CA TYR A 476 -0.87 3.54 -43.55
C TYR A 476 -0.52 4.85 -44.26
N GLY A 477 -1.48 5.78 -44.36
CA GLY A 477 -1.25 7.12 -44.93
C GLY A 477 -0.82 7.10 -46.40
N VAL A 478 -1.29 6.13 -47.19
CA VAL A 478 -0.90 5.98 -48.59
C VAL A 478 -1.65 7.02 -49.45
N PRO A 479 -0.95 7.96 -50.11
CA PRO A 479 -1.60 8.99 -50.93
C PRO A 479 -2.37 8.40 -52.11
N GLY A 480 -3.47 9.05 -52.50
CA GLY A 480 -4.24 8.67 -53.69
C GLY A 480 -3.46 8.75 -55.01
N SER A 481 -2.31 9.43 -55.03
CA SER A 481 -1.40 9.48 -56.18
C SER A 481 -0.57 8.21 -56.38
N VAL A 482 -0.53 7.30 -55.40
CA VAL A 482 0.17 6.01 -55.53
C VAL A 482 -0.65 5.08 -56.42
N SER A 483 -0.07 4.73 -57.57
CA SER A 483 -0.67 3.83 -58.57
C SER A 483 -0.81 2.40 -58.05
N ASP A 484 -1.75 1.63 -58.61
CA ASP A 484 -1.91 0.21 -58.26
C ASP A 484 -0.66 -0.63 -58.56
N ALA A 485 0.12 -0.24 -59.59
CA ALA A 485 1.38 -0.90 -59.93
C ALA A 485 2.48 -0.63 -58.89
N ASP A 486 2.59 0.61 -58.41
CA ASP A 486 3.50 0.97 -57.32
C ASP A 486 3.07 0.30 -56.02
N LEU A 487 1.77 0.27 -55.74
CA LEU A 487 1.21 -0.38 -54.56
C LEU A 487 1.45 -1.89 -54.55
N LYS A 488 1.27 -2.56 -55.69
CA LYS A 488 1.64 -3.97 -55.86
C LYS A 488 3.11 -4.19 -55.50
N SER A 489 3.99 -3.34 -56.03
CA SER A 489 5.43 -3.41 -55.76
C SER A 489 5.77 -3.13 -54.29
N ILE A 490 5.05 -2.20 -53.64
CA ILE A 490 5.18 -1.94 -52.18
C ILE A 490 4.77 -3.17 -51.37
N LEU A 491 3.73 -3.90 -51.77
CA LEU A 491 3.23 -5.05 -51.02
C LEU A 491 4.06 -6.33 -51.23
N THR A 492 4.86 -6.43 -52.29
CA THR A 492 5.62 -7.65 -52.63
C THR A 492 7.14 -7.50 -52.57
N ASP A 493 7.69 -6.28 -52.54
CA ASP A 493 9.13 -6.01 -52.49
C ASP A 493 9.48 -5.05 -51.34
N ALA A 494 10.11 -5.59 -50.30
CA ALA A 494 10.51 -4.83 -49.11
C ALA A 494 11.53 -3.71 -49.42
N SER A 495 12.42 -3.90 -50.39
CA SER A 495 13.41 -2.88 -50.77
C SER A 495 12.75 -1.73 -51.52
N PHE A 496 11.81 -2.05 -52.43
CA PHE A 496 11.01 -1.04 -53.11
C PHE A 496 10.15 -0.26 -52.12
N ALA A 497 9.44 -0.95 -51.22
CA ALA A 497 8.65 -0.33 -50.17
C ALA A 497 9.47 0.63 -49.31
N ALA A 498 10.65 0.23 -48.87
CA ALA A 498 11.56 1.09 -48.12
C ALA A 498 11.99 2.33 -48.91
N SER A 499 12.31 2.19 -50.21
CA SER A 499 12.67 3.31 -51.08
C SER A 499 11.54 4.33 -51.26
N LYS A 500 10.29 3.90 -51.07
CA LYS A 500 9.08 4.74 -51.16
C LYS A 500 8.56 5.20 -49.80
N GLY A 501 9.21 4.81 -48.69
CA GLY A 501 8.79 5.15 -47.33
C GLY A 501 7.62 4.32 -46.78
N PHE A 502 7.31 3.17 -47.39
CA PHE A 502 6.17 2.31 -47.03
C PHE A 502 6.57 0.96 -46.41
N SER A 503 7.71 0.89 -45.71
CA SER A 503 8.17 -0.34 -45.04
C SER A 503 7.14 -0.90 -44.05
N THR A 504 6.44 -0.04 -43.31
CA THR A 504 5.41 -0.46 -42.36
C THR A 504 4.22 -1.12 -43.06
N LEU A 505 3.83 -0.61 -44.24
CA LEU A 505 2.78 -1.21 -45.05
C LEU A 505 3.22 -2.57 -45.61
N ASN A 506 4.44 -2.67 -46.14
CA ASN A 506 4.96 -3.96 -46.61
C ASN A 506 5.00 -5.00 -45.48
N ALA A 507 5.50 -4.63 -44.31
CA ALA A 507 5.58 -5.49 -43.14
C ALA A 507 4.20 -5.92 -42.59
N ALA A 508 3.13 -5.23 -42.97
CA ALA A 508 1.76 -5.59 -42.59
C ALA A 508 1.19 -6.76 -43.38
N PHE A 509 1.87 -7.25 -44.43
CA PHE A 509 1.41 -8.35 -45.28
C PHE A 509 2.49 -9.43 -45.45
N SER A 510 2.07 -10.61 -45.90
CA SER A 510 2.90 -11.80 -46.09
C SER A 510 2.84 -12.33 -47.52
N PHE A 511 2.72 -11.45 -48.52
CA PHE A 511 2.77 -11.84 -49.93
C PHE A 511 4.19 -12.23 -50.36
N ALA A 512 4.29 -13.27 -51.19
CA ALA A 512 5.53 -13.63 -51.85
C ALA A 512 5.90 -12.60 -52.95
N ALA A 513 7.14 -12.67 -53.45
CA ALA A 513 7.63 -11.77 -54.49
C ALA A 513 6.83 -11.86 -55.82
N ASP A 514 6.19 -12.99 -56.09
CA ASP A 514 5.28 -13.18 -57.22
C ASP A 514 3.85 -12.65 -56.97
N GLY A 515 3.59 -12.14 -55.76
CA GLY A 515 2.31 -11.62 -55.31
C GLY A 515 1.36 -12.66 -54.75
N SER A 516 1.73 -13.94 -54.66
CA SER A 516 0.90 -14.99 -54.08
C SER A 516 0.89 -14.95 -52.55
N ALA A 517 -0.21 -15.40 -51.93
CA ALA A 517 -0.29 -15.67 -50.50
C ALA A 517 -0.26 -17.18 -50.25
N ALA A 518 0.43 -17.62 -49.19
CA ALA A 518 0.48 -19.03 -48.82
C ALA A 518 -0.88 -19.56 -48.38
N SER A 519 -1.21 -20.81 -48.68
CA SER A 519 -2.40 -21.46 -48.12
C SER A 519 -2.23 -21.66 -46.61
N ALA A 520 -3.25 -21.31 -45.84
CA ALA A 520 -3.32 -21.64 -44.43
C ALA A 520 -3.41 -23.17 -44.27
N SER A 521 -2.71 -23.68 -43.26
CA SER A 521 -2.75 -25.08 -42.87
C SER A 521 -3.36 -25.18 -41.47
N GLY A 522 -3.93 -26.34 -41.15
CA GLY A 522 -4.55 -26.59 -39.84
C GLY A 522 -6.01 -26.13 -39.72
N PRO A 523 -6.56 -26.19 -38.50
CA PRO A 523 -7.99 -25.98 -38.25
C PRO A 523 -8.38 -24.51 -38.07
N GLN A 524 -7.47 -23.54 -38.16
CA GLN A 524 -7.78 -22.12 -37.93
C GLN A 524 -7.34 -21.24 -39.10
N SER A 525 -8.16 -20.26 -39.45
CA SER A 525 -7.74 -19.13 -40.28
C SER A 525 -6.85 -18.19 -39.46
N SER A 526 -6.15 -17.26 -40.13
CA SER A 526 -5.37 -16.23 -39.42
C SER A 526 -6.23 -15.43 -38.44
N ALA A 527 -7.51 -15.18 -38.76
CA ALA A 527 -8.40 -14.36 -37.94
C ALA A 527 -8.81 -15.11 -36.66
N GLN A 528 -9.24 -16.37 -36.81
CA GLN A 528 -9.54 -17.24 -35.67
C GLN A 528 -8.31 -17.45 -34.76
N LEU A 529 -7.11 -17.52 -35.37
CA LEU A 529 -5.85 -17.62 -34.65
C LEU A 529 -5.52 -16.33 -33.86
N MET A 530 -5.79 -15.16 -34.44
CA MET A 530 -5.67 -13.86 -33.76
C MET A 530 -6.60 -13.77 -32.55
N ASP A 531 -7.87 -14.21 -32.70
CA ASP A 531 -8.85 -14.18 -31.62
C ASP A 531 -8.43 -15.12 -30.48
N THR A 532 -8.07 -16.37 -30.81
CA THR A 532 -7.64 -17.37 -29.83
C THR A 532 -6.42 -16.90 -29.03
N THR A 533 -5.41 -16.34 -29.71
CA THR A 533 -4.19 -15.86 -29.03
C THR A 533 -4.43 -14.56 -28.24
N THR A 534 -5.36 -13.71 -28.67
CA THR A 534 -5.78 -12.51 -27.93
C THR A 534 -6.52 -12.90 -26.66
N PHE A 535 -7.43 -13.85 -26.77
CA PHE A 535 -8.17 -14.39 -25.64
C PHE A 535 -7.26 -15.09 -24.63
N TYR A 536 -6.30 -15.90 -25.07
CA TYR A 536 -5.30 -16.47 -24.17
C TYR A 536 -4.48 -15.39 -23.46
N GLY A 537 -3.97 -14.39 -24.20
CA GLY A 537 -3.18 -13.31 -23.62
C GLY A 537 -3.95 -12.46 -22.61
N ALA A 538 -5.27 -12.41 -22.71
CA ALA A 538 -6.14 -11.74 -21.75
C ALA A 538 -6.45 -12.59 -20.50
N ARG A 539 -6.27 -13.91 -20.56
CA ARG A 539 -6.81 -14.87 -19.57
C ARG A 539 -5.79 -15.83 -18.95
N TYR A 540 -4.54 -15.81 -19.39
CA TYR A 540 -3.53 -16.76 -18.90
C TYR A 540 -3.29 -16.68 -17.38
N ALA A 541 -3.64 -15.54 -16.77
CA ALA A 541 -3.54 -15.31 -15.33
C ALA A 541 -4.88 -15.51 -14.58
N ASP A 542 -6.03 -15.62 -15.25
CA ASP A 542 -7.35 -15.62 -14.60
C ASP A 542 -7.48 -16.73 -13.54
N ALA A 543 -7.08 -17.96 -13.89
CA ALA A 543 -7.15 -19.10 -12.98
C ALA A 543 -6.25 -18.93 -11.74
N GLN A 544 -5.10 -18.26 -11.92
CA GLN A 544 -4.22 -17.91 -10.81
C GLN A 544 -4.87 -16.83 -9.93
N ASP A 545 -5.39 -15.77 -10.53
CA ASP A 545 -5.99 -14.66 -9.80
C ASP A 545 -7.20 -15.15 -8.98
N GLU A 546 -8.01 -16.03 -9.55
CA GLU A 546 -9.10 -16.70 -8.83
C GLU A 546 -8.59 -17.53 -7.63
N ALA A 547 -7.54 -18.34 -7.81
CA ALA A 547 -6.95 -19.12 -6.72
C ALA A 547 -6.34 -18.22 -5.61
N ILE A 548 -5.74 -17.09 -5.98
CA ILE A 548 -5.24 -16.09 -5.03
C ILE A 548 -6.40 -15.47 -4.26
N ASP A 549 -7.45 -15.06 -4.95
CA ASP A 549 -8.64 -14.46 -4.35
C ASP A 549 -9.34 -15.43 -3.39
N GLU A 550 -9.44 -16.71 -3.75
CA GLU A 550 -9.96 -17.76 -2.86
C GLU A 550 -9.09 -17.96 -1.61
N ALA A 551 -7.76 -18.02 -1.78
CA ALA A 551 -6.83 -18.12 -0.65
C ALA A 551 -6.94 -16.91 0.29
N VAL A 552 -7.01 -15.71 -0.26
CA VAL A 552 -7.19 -14.46 0.49
C VAL A 552 -8.53 -14.43 1.22
N ALA A 553 -9.62 -14.83 0.54
CA ALA A 553 -10.94 -14.90 1.16
C ALA A 553 -10.97 -15.90 2.32
N ASN A 554 -10.30 -17.06 2.17
CA ASN A 554 -10.16 -18.03 3.24
C ASN A 554 -9.32 -17.49 4.41
N TYR A 555 -8.20 -16.80 4.12
CA TYR A 555 -7.37 -16.15 5.13
C TYR A 555 -8.21 -15.18 5.98
N LYS A 556 -8.92 -14.24 5.35
CA LYS A 556 -9.79 -13.26 6.02
C LYS A 556 -10.86 -13.92 6.88
N LYS A 557 -11.53 -14.94 6.35
CA LYS A 557 -12.56 -15.71 7.07
C LYS A 557 -11.99 -16.38 8.32
N ARG A 558 -10.79 -16.96 8.23
CA ARG A 558 -10.15 -17.65 9.35
C ARG A 558 -9.55 -16.69 10.38
N MET A 559 -9.08 -15.52 9.95
CA MET A 559 -8.49 -14.49 10.83
C MET A 559 -9.50 -13.63 11.58
N THR A 560 -10.78 -13.66 11.17
CA THR A 560 -11.88 -12.92 11.83
C THR A 560 -11.85 -13.05 13.37
N ASP A 561 -12.12 -11.94 14.05
CA ASP A 561 -12.07 -11.78 15.50
C ASP A 561 -12.66 -12.97 16.27
N GLY A 562 -11.86 -13.50 17.19
CA GLY A 562 -12.24 -14.60 18.06
C GLY A 562 -12.07 -16.00 17.48
N ASN A 563 -11.76 -16.17 16.19
CA ASN A 563 -11.38 -17.47 15.63
C ASN A 563 -9.96 -17.88 16.04
N ILE A 564 -9.02 -16.93 16.04
CA ILE A 564 -7.61 -17.16 16.38
C ILE A 564 -7.28 -16.52 17.73
N LYS A 565 -7.32 -17.31 18.82
CA LYS A 565 -7.02 -16.81 20.17
C LYS A 565 -5.62 -17.15 20.66
N ARG A 566 -4.93 -18.03 19.95
CA ARG A 566 -3.58 -18.52 20.28
C ARG A 566 -2.88 -19.05 19.03
N VAL A 567 -1.56 -19.16 19.12
CA VAL A 567 -0.69 -19.69 18.05
C VAL A 567 -1.17 -21.04 17.51
N ASP A 568 -1.68 -21.94 18.37
CA ASP A 568 -2.14 -23.27 17.92
C ASP A 568 -3.46 -23.22 17.12
N ASP A 569 -4.27 -22.17 17.27
CA ASP A 569 -5.46 -21.97 16.44
C ASP A 569 -5.04 -21.47 15.04
N PHE A 570 -4.02 -20.59 14.97
CA PHE A 570 -3.44 -20.11 13.70
C PHE A 570 -2.81 -21.25 12.89
N LEU A 571 -2.05 -22.13 13.55
CA LEU A 571 -1.34 -23.24 12.89
C LEU A 571 -2.24 -24.44 12.56
N ARG A 572 -3.55 -24.37 12.86
CA ARG A 572 -4.49 -25.43 12.53
C ARG A 572 -4.67 -25.51 11.02
N SER A 573 -4.78 -26.72 10.48
CA SER A 573 -5.06 -26.91 9.05
C SER A 573 -6.47 -26.49 8.69
N ASN A 574 -6.71 -26.10 7.44
CA ASN A 574 -8.04 -25.78 6.89
C ASN A 574 -9.03 -26.93 7.20
N ALA A 575 -8.64 -28.16 6.85
CA ALA A 575 -9.45 -29.37 7.09
C ALA A 575 -9.76 -29.70 8.55
N ALA A 576 -9.05 -29.11 9.51
CA ALA A 576 -9.31 -29.31 10.95
C ALA A 576 -9.91 -28.07 11.62
N ALA A 577 -9.94 -26.92 10.93
CA ALA A 577 -10.41 -25.66 11.46
C ALA A 577 -11.94 -25.57 11.45
N ASP A 578 -12.59 -26.15 10.44
CA ASP A 578 -14.04 -26.12 10.28
C ASP A 578 -14.57 -27.43 9.62
N PHE A 579 -15.81 -27.39 9.09
CA PHE A 579 -16.45 -28.51 8.40
C PHE A 579 -16.61 -28.27 6.88
N ASP A 580 -16.11 -27.14 6.37
CA ASP A 580 -16.25 -26.67 4.99
C ASP A 580 -15.16 -27.26 4.11
N ARG A 581 -15.41 -28.45 3.57
CA ARG A 581 -14.43 -29.16 2.72
C ARG A 581 -13.98 -28.42 1.46
N LYS A 582 -14.61 -27.30 1.10
CA LYS A 582 -14.22 -26.52 -0.07
C LYS A 582 -12.89 -25.80 0.12
N ASN A 583 -12.48 -25.51 1.36
CA ASN A 583 -11.21 -24.83 1.64
C ASN A 583 -10.07 -25.79 2.01
N ASP A 584 -10.32 -27.11 2.07
CA ASP A 584 -9.33 -28.10 2.53
C ASP A 584 -8.06 -28.09 1.67
N ASP A 585 -8.19 -27.79 0.37
CA ASP A 585 -7.08 -27.76 -0.60
C ASP A 585 -6.50 -26.35 -0.80
N LEU A 586 -7.06 -25.31 -0.16
CA LEU A 586 -6.52 -23.95 -0.21
C LEU A 586 -5.23 -23.83 0.63
N PRO A 587 -4.37 -22.84 0.37
CA PRO A 587 -3.21 -22.56 1.19
C PRO A 587 -3.55 -22.41 2.68
N GLU A 588 -2.70 -22.94 3.55
CA GLU A 588 -2.84 -22.75 5.00
C GLU A 588 -2.44 -21.33 5.39
N LEU A 589 -2.97 -20.81 6.51
CA LEU A 589 -2.57 -19.49 7.02
C LEU A 589 -1.04 -19.38 7.21
N TYR A 590 -0.43 -20.47 7.66
CA TYR A 590 1.01 -20.61 7.79
C TYR A 590 1.74 -20.47 6.44
N ASP A 591 1.26 -21.15 5.39
CA ASP A 591 1.91 -21.13 4.07
C ASP A 591 1.78 -19.75 3.44
N MET A 592 0.62 -19.10 3.59
CA MET A 592 0.41 -17.72 3.15
C MET A 592 1.35 -16.75 3.86
N ALA A 593 1.48 -16.87 5.18
CA ALA A 593 2.37 -16.02 5.97
C ALA A 593 3.85 -16.21 5.55
N LEU A 594 4.31 -17.44 5.37
CA LEU A 594 5.68 -17.68 4.89
C LEU A 594 5.90 -17.07 3.50
N ARG A 595 4.99 -17.33 2.56
CA ARG A 595 5.09 -16.82 1.19
C ARG A 595 5.10 -15.29 1.15
N ALA A 596 4.27 -14.62 1.94
CA ALA A 596 4.22 -13.16 2.04
C ALA A 596 5.61 -12.55 2.36
N TYR A 597 6.39 -13.23 3.19
CA TYR A 597 7.74 -12.77 3.57
C TYR A 597 8.87 -13.44 2.77
N GLY A 598 8.54 -14.11 1.66
CA GLY A 598 9.52 -14.77 0.79
C GLY A 598 10.26 -15.92 1.48
N LEU A 599 9.56 -16.62 2.38
CA LEU A 599 10.04 -17.78 3.13
C LEU A 599 9.30 -19.03 2.70
N THR A 600 9.89 -20.19 2.99
CA THR A 600 9.32 -21.52 2.74
C THR A 600 9.35 -22.36 4.00
N GLU A 601 8.65 -23.50 4.00
CA GLU A 601 8.69 -24.44 5.13
C GLU A 601 10.11 -24.99 5.38
N GLN A 602 10.99 -24.97 4.35
CA GLN A 602 12.40 -25.32 4.52
C GLN A 602 13.16 -24.26 5.34
N ASP A 603 12.83 -22.98 5.15
CA ASP A 603 13.43 -21.87 5.91
C ASP A 603 12.91 -21.85 7.35
N VAL A 604 11.60 -22.02 7.52
CA VAL A 604 10.93 -21.90 8.81
C VAL A 604 9.90 -23.00 8.98
N SER A 605 10.29 -24.15 9.56
CA SER A 605 9.34 -25.25 9.84
C SER A 605 8.18 -24.82 10.75
N ARG A 606 7.04 -25.52 10.70
CA ARG A 606 5.90 -25.28 11.60
C ARG A 606 6.27 -25.23 13.09
N SER A 607 7.24 -26.04 13.52
CA SER A 607 7.70 -26.09 14.91
C SER A 607 8.50 -24.84 15.31
N MET A 608 9.36 -24.38 14.40
CA MET A 608 10.12 -23.14 14.53
C MET A 608 9.18 -21.94 14.50
N PHE A 609 8.21 -21.93 13.59
CA PHE A 609 7.22 -20.85 13.49
C PHE A 609 6.37 -20.73 14.77
N ARG A 610 5.93 -21.85 15.34
CA ARG A 610 5.27 -21.84 16.67
C ARG A 610 6.12 -21.18 17.75
N LYS A 611 7.44 -21.44 17.75
CA LYS A 611 8.36 -20.84 18.73
C LYS A 611 8.58 -19.35 18.46
N LEU A 612 8.69 -18.97 17.19
CA LEU A 612 8.83 -17.59 16.74
C LEU A 612 7.63 -16.74 17.15
N LEU A 613 6.41 -17.19 16.89
CA LEU A 613 5.19 -16.48 17.30
C LEU A 613 5.00 -16.39 18.84
N LYS A 614 5.79 -17.11 19.64
CA LYS A 614 5.80 -16.98 21.11
C LYS A 614 7.00 -16.18 21.63
N SER A 615 7.84 -15.70 20.74
CA SER A 615 9.04 -14.92 21.07
C SER A 615 8.77 -13.44 20.87
N ASP A 616 9.43 -12.57 21.63
CA ASP A 616 9.36 -11.13 21.41
C ASP A 616 10.19 -10.77 20.16
N PRO A 617 9.58 -10.25 19.07
CA PRO A 617 10.31 -9.87 17.87
C PRO A 617 11.07 -8.54 18.00
N TYR A 618 10.97 -7.88 19.15
CA TYR A 618 11.68 -6.65 19.44
C TYR A 618 12.78 -6.80 20.49
N ASP A 619 12.93 -7.99 21.08
CA ASP A 619 14.06 -8.31 21.95
C ASP A 619 15.33 -8.52 21.11
N PRO A 620 16.34 -7.62 21.18
CA PRO A 620 17.56 -7.72 20.38
C PRO A 620 18.42 -8.94 20.75
N ASP A 621 18.28 -9.47 21.97
CA ASP A 621 18.97 -10.67 22.46
C ASP A 621 18.06 -11.92 22.39
N GLY A 622 16.85 -11.75 21.84
CA GLY A 622 15.81 -12.76 21.80
C GLY A 622 15.99 -13.83 20.71
N TYR A 623 15.10 -14.82 20.74
CA TYR A 623 15.15 -15.93 19.78
C TYR A 623 14.96 -15.48 18.32
N VAL A 624 14.10 -14.49 18.07
CA VAL A 624 13.87 -13.94 16.72
C VAL A 624 15.15 -13.30 16.18
N ALA A 625 15.75 -12.38 16.95
CA ALA A 625 16.99 -11.70 16.58
C ALA A 625 18.17 -12.67 16.38
N SER A 626 18.23 -13.78 17.13
CA SER A 626 19.30 -14.78 17.01
C SER A 626 19.42 -15.43 15.63
N LEU A 627 18.36 -15.42 14.83
CA LEU A 627 18.33 -16.00 13.48
C LEU A 627 18.97 -15.09 12.42
N LYS A 628 19.11 -13.79 12.70
CA LYS A 628 19.72 -12.80 11.81
C LYS A 628 19.11 -12.75 10.40
N ASP A 629 17.81 -13.05 10.29
CA ASP A 629 17.04 -12.94 9.06
C ASP A 629 15.91 -11.93 9.25
N GLU A 630 16.02 -10.79 8.58
CA GLU A 630 15.05 -9.70 8.67
C GLU A 630 13.65 -10.11 8.19
N ARG A 631 13.56 -11.04 7.22
CA ARG A 631 12.27 -11.56 6.75
C ARG A 631 11.54 -12.28 7.87
N ILE A 632 12.26 -13.06 8.67
CA ILE A 632 11.70 -13.76 9.83
C ILE A 632 11.28 -12.75 10.91
N THR A 633 12.10 -11.74 11.18
CA THR A 633 11.75 -10.67 12.13
C THR A 633 10.45 -9.96 11.71
N ASN A 634 10.35 -9.55 10.45
CA ASN A 634 9.18 -8.85 9.93
C ASN A 634 7.94 -9.77 9.89
N LEU A 635 8.12 -11.04 9.55
CA LEU A 635 7.06 -12.05 9.63
C LEU A 635 6.50 -12.16 11.06
N VAL A 636 7.34 -12.21 12.09
CA VAL A 636 6.85 -12.31 13.48
C VAL A 636 6.18 -11.02 13.94
N ARG A 637 6.67 -9.85 13.52
CA ARG A 637 6.04 -8.55 13.81
C ARG A 637 4.68 -8.37 13.16
N ALA A 638 4.36 -9.17 12.14
CA ALA A 638 3.05 -9.18 11.51
C ALA A 638 1.94 -9.74 12.42
N PHE A 639 2.29 -10.35 13.57
CA PHE A 639 1.36 -11.02 14.47
C PHE A 639 1.48 -10.52 15.92
N ASN A 640 0.35 -10.42 16.60
CA ASN A 640 0.26 -9.94 17.98
C ASN A 640 0.05 -11.10 18.96
N PHE A 641 1.03 -11.99 19.08
CA PHE A 641 0.99 -13.07 20.08
C PHE A 641 1.84 -12.72 21.32
N GLY A 642 1.34 -13.12 22.49
CA GLY A 642 2.04 -13.10 23.77
C GLY A 642 3.08 -14.20 23.90
N ALA A 643 3.98 -14.07 24.88
CA ALA A 643 4.93 -15.14 25.22
C ALA A 643 4.23 -16.42 25.71
N ASP A 644 2.99 -16.30 26.21
CA ASP A 644 2.11 -17.44 26.54
C ASP A 644 1.45 -18.07 25.30
N GLY A 645 1.64 -17.47 24.13
CA GLY A 645 1.11 -17.88 22.84
C GLY A 645 -0.34 -17.49 22.60
N LYS A 646 -0.95 -16.64 23.43
CA LYS A 646 -2.30 -16.10 23.18
C LYS A 646 -2.23 -14.84 22.34
N ALA A 647 -3.32 -14.54 21.63
CA ALA A 647 -3.49 -13.23 21.01
C ALA A 647 -3.38 -12.13 22.08
N SER A 648 -2.85 -10.98 21.70
CA SER A 648 -2.50 -9.88 22.58
C SER A 648 -2.67 -8.56 21.84
N ALA A 649 -2.75 -7.44 22.56
CA ALA A 649 -2.83 -6.14 21.92
C ALA A 649 -1.59 -5.87 21.04
N GLU A 650 -1.83 -5.25 19.88
CA GLU A 650 -0.78 -4.75 19.00
C GLU A 650 0.11 -3.76 19.74
N ILE A 651 1.42 -3.88 19.53
CA ILE A 651 2.40 -2.97 20.13
C ILE A 651 2.38 -1.68 19.32
N GLN A 652 1.78 -0.64 19.90
CA GLN A 652 1.74 0.70 19.31
C GLN A 652 2.85 1.58 19.88
N PRO A 653 3.40 2.53 19.11
CA PRO A 653 4.39 3.50 19.60
C PRO A 653 3.84 4.39 20.72
N LEU A 654 2.54 4.71 20.66
CA LEU A 654 1.81 5.45 21.69
C LEU A 654 0.49 4.74 22.00
N PRO A 655 0.05 4.69 23.27
CA PRO A 655 -1.30 4.27 23.62
C PRO A 655 -2.36 5.19 23.01
N SER A 656 -3.52 4.65 22.62
CA SER A 656 -4.63 5.42 22.04
C SER A 656 -5.08 6.59 22.92
N ALA A 657 -5.10 6.38 24.24
CA ALA A 657 -5.47 7.39 25.22
C ALA A 657 -4.46 8.56 25.27
N VAL A 658 -3.17 8.26 25.08
CA VAL A 658 -2.09 9.27 25.01
C VAL A 658 -2.14 10.01 23.67
N MET A 659 -2.40 9.32 22.55
CA MET A 659 -2.61 9.98 21.25
C MET A 659 -3.77 10.97 21.31
N ALA A 660 -4.88 10.60 21.93
CA ALA A 660 -6.04 11.47 22.15
C ALA A 660 -5.72 12.68 23.05
N LYS A 661 -4.95 12.48 24.12
CA LYS A 661 -4.42 13.56 24.97
C LYS A 661 -3.61 14.54 24.13
N TYR A 662 -2.65 14.06 23.33
CA TYR A 662 -1.83 14.92 22.49
C TYR A 662 -2.65 15.66 21.45
N ALA A 663 -3.62 15.00 20.82
CA ALA A 663 -4.55 15.64 19.90
C ALA A 663 -5.34 16.80 20.55
N THR A 664 -5.87 16.56 21.75
CA THR A 664 -6.61 17.58 22.52
C THR A 664 -5.73 18.75 22.92
N ASN A 665 -4.53 18.45 23.43
CA ASN A 665 -3.58 19.48 23.87
C ASN A 665 -3.06 20.29 22.69
N TYR A 666 -2.79 19.65 21.56
CA TYR A 666 -2.41 20.31 20.32
C TYR A 666 -3.47 21.31 19.88
N LYS A 667 -4.74 20.89 19.76
CA LYS A 667 -5.85 21.79 19.41
C LYS A 667 -5.95 22.96 20.40
N SER A 668 -5.91 22.68 21.69
CA SER A 668 -5.97 23.70 22.75
C SER A 668 -4.85 24.73 22.64
N ARG A 669 -3.62 24.30 22.34
CA ARG A 669 -2.45 25.18 22.22
C ARG A 669 -2.43 25.95 20.91
N THR A 670 -2.81 25.33 19.79
CA THR A 670 -2.93 26.01 18.49
C THR A 670 -3.96 27.13 18.50
N LEU A 671 -5.00 26.98 19.32
CA LEU A 671 -6.10 27.95 19.44
C LEU A 671 -5.89 28.95 20.59
N MET A 672 -4.81 28.82 21.35
CA MET A 672 -4.55 29.61 22.54
C MET A 672 -4.46 31.11 22.18
N GLY A 673 -5.18 31.94 22.94
CA GLY A 673 -5.19 33.40 22.74
C GLY A 673 -5.95 33.91 21.52
N MET A 674 -6.54 33.03 20.69
CA MET A 674 -7.33 33.45 19.53
C MET A 674 -8.76 33.86 19.95
N SER A 675 -9.21 35.01 19.46
CA SER A 675 -10.60 35.46 19.60
C SER A 675 -11.53 34.67 18.68
N ASP A 676 -12.80 34.52 19.09
CA ASP A 676 -13.83 33.91 18.26
C ASP A 676 -14.00 34.63 16.91
N GLY A 677 -14.12 33.87 15.83
CA GLY A 677 -14.27 34.38 14.47
C GLY A 677 -13.59 33.50 13.40
N PRO A 678 -13.65 33.90 12.11
CA PRO A 678 -13.26 33.05 10.99
C PRO A 678 -11.82 32.53 11.04
N LEU A 679 -10.88 33.31 11.61
CA LEU A 679 -9.49 32.87 11.76
C LEU A 679 -9.34 31.75 12.78
N ARG A 680 -10.06 31.84 13.90
CA ARG A 680 -10.07 30.81 14.94
C ARG A 680 -10.79 29.56 14.44
N ASP A 681 -11.88 29.72 13.70
CA ASP A 681 -12.59 28.61 13.07
C ASP A 681 -11.68 27.87 12.09
N LYS A 682 -10.94 28.62 11.26
CA LYS A 682 -9.98 28.05 10.32
C LYS A 682 -8.84 27.31 11.01
N ALA A 683 -8.24 27.91 12.05
CA ALA A 683 -7.20 27.26 12.83
C ALA A 683 -7.70 25.98 13.53
N SER A 684 -8.97 25.96 13.96
CA SER A 684 -9.59 24.77 14.58
C SER A 684 -9.79 23.64 13.57
N GLU A 685 -10.21 23.99 12.35
CA GLU A 685 -10.32 23.06 11.23
C GLU A 685 -8.95 22.47 10.85
N ASP A 686 -7.93 23.32 10.72
CA ASP A 686 -6.58 22.89 10.36
C ASP A 686 -5.95 22.04 11.47
N ALA A 687 -6.18 22.38 12.75
CA ALA A 687 -5.74 21.57 13.87
C ALA A 687 -6.44 20.21 13.90
N THR A 688 -7.71 20.13 13.48
CA THR A 688 -8.43 18.86 13.33
C THR A 688 -7.81 18.01 12.23
N LYS A 689 -7.50 18.58 11.06
CA LYS A 689 -6.80 17.87 9.98
C LYS A 689 -5.42 17.37 10.41
N ALA A 690 -4.66 18.16 11.17
CA ALA A 690 -3.37 17.77 11.70
C ALA A 690 -3.46 16.59 12.68
N VAL A 691 -4.49 16.57 13.54
CA VAL A 691 -4.78 15.46 14.45
C VAL A 691 -5.15 14.18 13.69
N ASP A 692 -6.00 14.28 12.66
CA ASP A 692 -6.37 13.11 11.85
C ASP A 692 -5.14 12.55 11.11
N ALA A 693 -4.27 13.43 10.61
CA ALA A 693 -3.01 13.04 9.98
C ALA A 693 -2.04 12.41 11.00
N PHE A 694 -2.03 12.88 12.25
CA PHE A 694 -1.22 12.33 13.32
C PHE A 694 -1.63 10.90 13.67
N ALA A 695 -2.94 10.65 13.89
CA ALA A 695 -3.43 9.30 14.17
C ALA A 695 -3.05 8.31 13.05
N LYS A 696 -3.27 8.71 11.78
CA LYS A 696 -2.91 7.88 10.61
C LYS A 696 -1.41 7.69 10.43
N GLY A 697 -0.61 8.72 10.77
CA GLY A 697 0.84 8.64 10.65
C GLY A 697 1.46 7.79 11.75
N MET A 698 0.98 7.90 12.99
CA MET A 698 1.45 7.11 14.12
C MET A 698 1.21 5.61 13.95
N ALA A 699 0.12 5.21 13.29
CA ALA A 699 -0.15 3.80 12.96
C ALA A 699 0.92 3.16 12.04
N LYS A 700 1.78 3.96 11.40
CA LYS A 700 2.87 3.50 10.52
C LYS A 700 4.25 3.52 11.18
N VAL A 701 4.32 4.00 12.42
CA VAL A 701 5.59 4.18 13.14
C VAL A 701 5.94 2.89 13.86
N ASN A 702 6.98 2.21 13.40
CA ASN A 702 7.47 0.95 13.98
C ASN A 702 8.80 1.11 14.73
N THR A 703 9.48 2.24 14.51
CA THR A 703 10.75 2.59 15.13
C THR A 703 10.79 4.07 15.51
N LEU A 704 11.73 4.43 16.35
CA LEU A 704 12.04 5.82 16.66
C LEU A 704 12.42 6.60 15.39
N ASP A 705 13.08 5.95 14.42
CA ASP A 705 13.47 6.58 13.15
C ASP A 705 12.25 6.97 12.30
N ASP A 706 11.25 6.10 12.23
CA ASP A 706 9.99 6.39 11.53
C ASP A 706 9.28 7.60 12.16
N PHE A 707 9.32 7.70 13.49
CA PHE A 707 8.76 8.85 14.21
C PHE A 707 9.55 10.13 13.93
N LEU A 708 10.87 10.08 14.12
CA LEU A 708 11.75 11.26 14.07
C LEU A 708 11.90 11.84 12.66
N SER A 709 11.88 10.99 11.63
CA SER A 709 11.93 11.42 10.23
C SER A 709 10.65 12.12 9.74
N ASN A 710 9.56 12.05 10.53
CA ASN A 710 8.29 12.70 10.20
C ASN A 710 8.08 13.99 11.01
N ASP A 711 8.52 15.10 10.43
CA ASP A 711 8.41 16.45 11.02
C ASP A 711 7.00 16.81 11.52
N LYS A 712 5.94 16.30 10.87
CA LYS A 712 4.56 16.59 11.28
C LYS A 712 4.20 15.87 12.57
N LEU A 713 4.65 14.61 12.73
CA LEU A 713 4.39 13.83 13.95
C LEU A 713 5.18 14.40 15.12
N THR A 714 6.49 14.64 14.92
CA THR A 714 7.35 15.24 15.96
C THR A 714 6.86 16.63 16.36
N SER A 715 6.56 17.50 15.39
CA SER A 715 6.05 18.85 15.68
C SER A 715 4.73 18.85 16.43
N LEU A 716 3.83 17.91 16.13
CA LEU A 716 2.56 17.81 16.83
C LEU A 716 2.77 17.39 18.29
N VAL A 717 3.58 16.35 18.54
CA VAL A 717 3.91 15.90 19.91
C VAL A 717 4.58 17.00 20.71
N LEU A 718 5.56 17.70 20.13
CA LEU A 718 6.25 18.81 20.80
C LEU A 718 5.27 19.95 21.11
N THR A 719 4.47 20.38 20.12
CA THR A 719 3.47 21.44 20.30
C THR A 719 2.43 21.05 21.34
N ALA A 720 1.92 19.81 21.32
CA ALA A 720 0.95 19.30 22.29
C ALA A 720 1.48 19.37 23.73
N ASN A 721 2.78 19.17 23.90
CA ASN A 721 3.45 19.26 25.20
C ASN A 721 3.96 20.68 25.49
N GLY A 722 3.64 21.69 24.68
CA GLY A 722 4.04 23.09 24.91
C GLY A 722 5.53 23.34 24.70
N LEU A 723 6.18 22.52 23.87
CA LEU A 723 7.54 22.71 23.39
C LEU A 723 7.51 23.35 22.01
N ASP A 724 8.45 24.25 21.74
CA ASP A 724 8.60 24.86 20.42
C ASP A 724 9.37 23.90 19.50
N PRO A 725 8.75 23.33 18.45
CA PRO A 725 9.41 22.37 17.57
C PRO A 725 10.69 22.91 16.92
N LYS A 726 10.78 24.23 16.71
CA LYS A 726 11.96 24.85 16.07
C LYS A 726 13.23 24.81 16.91
N LYS A 727 13.12 24.48 18.21
CA LYS A 727 14.26 24.38 19.12
C LYS A 727 14.92 22.99 19.11
N TYR A 728 14.31 22.02 18.44
CA TYR A 728 14.71 20.62 18.53
C TYR A 728 14.93 20.06 17.13
N ASP A 729 16.17 19.70 16.84
CA ASP A 729 16.50 18.92 15.65
C ASP A 729 16.38 17.42 15.92
N GLU A 730 16.41 16.63 14.85
CA GLU A 730 16.28 15.18 14.90
C GLU A 730 17.35 14.53 15.79
N GLU A 731 18.60 15.01 15.73
CA GLU A 731 19.71 14.46 16.52
C GLU A 731 19.51 14.70 18.02
N THR A 732 19.02 15.88 18.40
CA THR A 732 18.71 16.20 19.79
C THR A 732 17.56 15.33 20.30
N LEU A 733 16.48 15.21 19.52
CA LEU A 733 15.35 14.34 19.88
C LEU A 733 15.79 12.88 20.01
N ARG A 734 16.62 12.39 19.09
CA ARG A 734 17.20 11.04 19.15
C ARG A 734 17.96 10.81 20.45
N LYS A 735 18.83 11.74 20.86
CA LYS A 735 19.55 11.66 22.15
C LYS A 735 18.61 11.64 23.35
N ILE A 736 17.51 12.38 23.28
CA ILE A 736 16.49 12.43 24.33
C ILE A 736 15.75 11.07 24.43
N PHE A 737 15.23 10.56 23.31
CA PHE A 737 14.43 9.32 23.29
C PHE A 737 15.25 8.05 23.56
N THR A 738 16.53 8.04 23.22
CA THR A 738 17.44 6.90 23.49
C THR A 738 18.11 6.96 24.88
N SER A 739 17.86 8.02 25.66
CA SER A 739 18.37 8.13 27.03
C SER A 739 17.56 7.27 28.00
N ASP A 740 18.25 6.58 28.90
CA ASP A 740 17.63 5.85 30.00
C ASP A 740 16.93 6.82 30.99
N PRO A 741 15.60 6.72 31.17
CA PRO A 741 14.86 7.54 32.14
C PRO A 741 15.21 7.23 33.59
N SER A 742 15.70 6.03 33.89
CA SER A 742 16.02 5.59 35.25
C SER A 742 17.42 6.05 35.70
N ASP A 743 18.34 6.33 34.78
CA ASP A 743 19.68 6.83 35.10
C ASP A 743 19.64 8.34 35.43
N PRO A 744 19.90 8.76 36.68
CA PRO A 744 19.89 10.18 37.06
C PRO A 744 20.94 11.03 36.32
N LYS A 745 21.92 10.40 35.66
CA LYS A 745 22.98 11.06 34.90
C LYS A 745 22.70 11.13 33.39
N SER A 746 21.60 10.55 32.91
CA SER A 746 21.27 10.53 31.50
C SER A 746 21.05 11.93 30.92
N TYR A 747 21.13 12.06 29.59
CA TYR A 747 20.89 13.34 28.93
C TYR A 747 19.47 13.84 29.20
N LEU A 748 18.48 12.94 29.17
CA LEU A 748 17.09 13.20 29.55
C LEU A 748 16.97 13.82 30.95
N ASN A 749 17.69 13.29 31.94
CA ASN A 749 17.58 13.72 33.33
C ASN A 749 18.43 14.94 33.71
N THR A 750 19.38 15.34 32.85
CA THR A 750 20.36 16.40 33.18
C THR A 750 20.37 17.59 32.24
N LYS A 751 19.99 17.41 30.96
CA LYS A 751 20.11 18.44 29.90
C LYS A 751 18.79 18.76 29.23
N ALA A 752 17.89 17.79 29.07
CA ALA A 752 16.60 18.00 28.43
C ALA A 752 15.66 18.85 29.30
N GLU A 753 14.71 19.54 28.67
CA GLU A 753 13.60 20.16 29.41
C GLU A 753 12.78 19.05 30.12
N SER A 754 12.32 19.31 31.35
CA SER A 754 11.69 18.29 32.21
C SER A 754 10.48 17.61 31.57
N LYS A 755 9.77 18.31 30.67
CA LYS A 755 8.63 17.73 29.93
C LYS A 755 9.00 16.53 29.06
N PHE A 756 10.25 16.42 28.61
CA PHE A 756 10.67 15.25 27.84
C PHE A 756 10.65 13.96 28.66
N GLN A 757 10.73 14.02 30.00
CA GLN A 757 10.60 12.82 30.82
C GLN A 757 9.22 12.19 30.63
N GLU A 758 8.17 13.01 30.59
CA GLU A 758 6.81 12.55 30.31
C GLU A 758 6.67 12.04 28.88
N ILE A 759 7.21 12.75 27.89
CA ILE A 759 7.14 12.36 26.48
C ILE A 759 7.86 11.02 26.25
N VAL A 760 9.10 10.86 26.70
CA VAL A 760 9.85 9.60 26.50
C VAL A 760 9.18 8.43 27.21
N SER A 761 8.52 8.70 28.34
CA SER A 761 7.76 7.69 29.09
C SER A 761 6.42 7.33 28.43
N ASP A 762 5.83 8.24 27.65
CA ASP A 762 4.62 7.97 26.87
C ASP A 762 4.86 7.00 25.71
N PHE A 763 6.06 7.01 25.13
CA PHE A 763 6.42 6.17 23.99
C PHE A 763 6.92 4.79 24.41
N ASN A 764 6.44 3.77 23.68
CA ASN A 764 6.84 2.37 23.87
C ASN A 764 8.13 2.02 23.10
N PHE A 765 9.10 2.93 23.03
CA PHE A 765 10.43 2.66 22.46
C PHE A 765 11.42 2.25 23.54
N ASP A 766 12.30 1.29 23.26
CA ASP A 766 13.48 0.99 24.07
C ASP A 766 14.59 2.04 23.85
N THR A 767 15.72 1.89 24.55
CA THR A 767 16.86 2.80 24.42
C THR A 767 17.59 2.69 23.08
N ASN A 768 17.30 1.66 22.27
CA ASN A 768 17.81 1.50 20.90
C ASN A 768 16.85 2.12 19.86
N GLY A 769 15.66 2.56 20.27
CA GLY A 769 14.64 3.11 19.38
C GLY A 769 13.72 2.06 18.75
N ASN A 770 13.75 0.81 19.21
CA ASN A 770 12.80 -0.22 18.78
C ASN A 770 11.54 -0.18 19.65
N LEU A 771 10.38 -0.52 19.09
CA LEU A 771 9.19 -0.78 19.92
C LEU A 771 9.49 -1.86 20.97
N THR A 772 8.89 -1.78 22.15
CA THR A 772 9.12 -2.77 23.20
C THR A 772 7.86 -3.04 24.00
N ARG A 773 7.60 -4.33 24.27
CA ARG A 773 6.51 -4.75 25.14
C ARG A 773 6.82 -4.52 26.62
N ALA A 774 8.09 -4.33 26.99
CA ALA A 774 8.51 -4.10 28.37
C ALA A 774 7.91 -2.83 29.00
N LYS A 775 7.47 -1.86 28.17
CA LYS A 775 6.83 -0.62 28.61
C LYS A 775 5.30 -0.70 28.67
N ILE A 776 4.69 -1.78 28.19
CA ILE A 776 3.24 -1.94 28.12
C ILE A 776 2.77 -2.70 29.35
N GLY A 777 1.91 -2.06 30.15
CA GLY A 777 1.25 -2.70 31.28
C GLY A 777 -0.19 -3.06 30.95
N ALA A 778 -0.76 -4.00 31.71
CA ALA A 778 -2.12 -4.49 31.50
C ALA A 778 -3.17 -3.39 31.64
N VAL A 779 -3.02 -2.54 32.66
CA VAL A 779 -3.94 -1.43 32.96
C VAL A 779 -3.26 -0.08 32.84
N GLN A 780 -1.97 -0.02 33.11
CA GLN A 780 -1.20 1.21 33.03
C GLN A 780 0.22 0.93 32.50
N ASN A 781 0.62 1.62 31.44
CA ASN A 781 1.99 1.52 30.93
C ASN A 781 3.01 2.02 31.96
N VAL A 782 4.22 1.46 31.93
CA VAL A 782 5.29 1.76 32.91
C VAL A 782 5.52 3.27 33.04
N GLY A 783 5.56 3.99 31.92
CA GLY A 783 5.73 5.44 31.95
C GLY A 783 4.55 6.22 32.54
N ALA A 784 3.31 5.73 32.38
CA ALA A 784 2.14 6.33 33.01
C ALA A 784 2.07 6.03 34.51
N GLU A 785 2.54 4.85 34.90
CA GLU A 785 2.72 4.42 36.29
C GLU A 785 3.76 5.29 37.01
N ASP A 786 4.95 5.46 36.44
CA ASP A 786 6.01 6.34 36.96
C ASP A 786 5.49 7.76 37.18
N ARG A 787 4.74 8.31 36.21
CA ARG A 787 4.12 9.63 36.35
C ARG A 787 3.08 9.68 37.45
N THR A 788 2.28 8.63 37.60
CA THR A 788 1.28 8.56 38.68
C THR A 788 1.97 8.59 40.04
N GLN A 789 3.06 7.84 40.20
CA GLN A 789 3.87 7.85 41.42
C GLN A 789 4.51 9.23 41.67
N GLN A 790 5.10 9.86 40.66
CA GLN A 790 5.68 11.21 40.78
C GLN A 790 4.63 12.26 41.14
N LYS A 791 3.47 12.25 40.47
CA LYS A 791 2.35 13.13 40.77
C LYS A 791 1.80 12.90 42.18
N TYR A 792 1.77 11.66 42.67
CA TYR A 792 1.40 11.35 44.06
C TYR A 792 2.34 12.00 45.07
N VAL A 793 3.66 11.92 44.84
CA VAL A 793 4.67 12.57 45.69
C VAL A 793 4.48 14.09 45.66
N GLN A 794 4.27 14.67 44.48
CA GLN A 794 4.06 16.10 44.32
C GLN A 794 2.78 16.58 45.00
N GLN A 795 1.65 15.90 44.80
CA GLN A 795 0.40 16.23 45.49
C GLN A 795 0.57 16.09 47.01
N THR A 796 1.28 15.06 47.47
CA THR A 796 1.53 14.88 48.90
C THR A 796 2.35 16.03 49.49
N LEU A 797 3.36 16.54 48.77
CA LEU A 797 4.08 17.75 49.17
C LEU A 797 3.13 18.95 49.24
N GLU A 798 2.31 19.17 48.21
CA GLU A 798 1.33 20.27 48.17
C GLU A 798 0.36 20.21 49.36
N THR A 799 -0.17 19.02 49.69
CA THR A 799 -1.04 18.81 50.85
C THR A 799 -0.31 19.13 52.16
N GLN A 800 0.89 18.59 52.38
CA GLN A 800 1.67 18.80 53.61
C GLN A 800 2.03 20.27 53.83
N GLU A 801 2.41 20.98 52.76
CA GLU A 801 2.70 22.42 52.84
C GLU A 801 1.42 23.23 53.05
N GLY A 802 0.29 22.80 52.49
CA GLY A 802 -1.03 23.43 52.70
C GLY A 802 -1.56 23.35 54.12
N GLU A 803 -1.29 22.24 54.83
CA GLU A 803 -1.60 22.10 56.26
C GLU A 803 -0.85 23.14 57.11
N THR A 804 0.32 23.57 56.66
CA THR A 804 1.14 24.59 57.34
C THR A 804 0.78 26.01 56.88
N ASN A 805 0.65 26.22 55.57
CA ASN A 805 0.33 27.51 54.96
C ASN A 805 -0.38 27.31 53.61
N ASP A 806 -1.69 27.57 53.59
CA ASP A 806 -2.55 27.44 52.41
C ASP A 806 -2.04 28.24 51.18
N GLY A 807 -1.42 29.40 51.42
CA GLY A 807 -0.81 30.22 50.37
C GLY A 807 0.35 29.52 49.66
N VAL A 808 1.10 28.65 50.34
CA VAL A 808 2.16 27.84 49.72
C VAL A 808 1.55 26.76 48.83
N ARG A 809 0.51 26.05 49.31
CA ARG A 809 -0.21 25.08 48.48
C ARG A 809 -0.77 25.72 47.22
N LEU A 810 -1.44 26.86 47.32
CA LEU A 810 -1.98 27.59 46.18
C LEU A 810 -0.88 27.98 45.19
N ALA A 811 0.30 28.40 45.68
CA ALA A 811 1.42 28.76 44.83
C ALA A 811 2.00 27.54 44.10
N LEU A 812 2.21 26.43 44.79
CA LEU A 812 2.70 25.17 44.21
C LEU A 812 1.71 24.59 43.20
N TYR A 813 0.42 24.59 43.55
CA TYR A 813 -0.66 24.16 42.67
C TYR A 813 -0.69 24.98 41.37
N PHE A 814 -0.63 26.32 41.48
CA PHE A 814 -0.57 27.18 40.31
C PHE A 814 0.71 26.97 39.50
N ALA A 815 1.86 26.79 40.14
CA ALA A 815 3.12 26.49 39.46
C ALA A 815 3.02 25.21 38.61
N ARG A 816 2.38 24.18 39.16
CA ARG A 816 2.16 22.90 38.49
C ARG A 816 1.17 23.04 37.32
N SER A 817 0.05 23.73 37.54
CA SER A 817 -1.03 23.81 36.54
C SER A 817 -0.77 24.85 35.44
N ALA A 818 0.04 25.89 35.69
CA ALA A 818 0.24 27.00 34.77
C ALA A 818 0.63 26.60 33.33
N PRO A 819 1.54 25.62 33.10
CA PRO A 819 1.93 25.22 31.75
C PRO A 819 0.78 24.62 30.91
N ASP A 820 -0.31 24.17 31.52
CA ASP A 820 -1.45 23.55 30.84
C ASP A 820 -2.64 24.51 30.68
N ILE A 821 -2.53 25.74 31.20
CA ILE A 821 -3.56 26.77 31.05
C ILE A 821 -3.47 27.38 29.64
N THR A 822 -4.36 26.97 28.75
CA THR A 822 -4.51 27.51 27.38
C THR A 822 -5.71 28.44 27.22
N SER A 823 -6.49 28.65 28.28
CA SER A 823 -7.70 29.47 28.27
C SER A 823 -7.93 30.14 29.61
N LEU A 824 -8.37 31.40 29.60
CA LEU A 824 -8.77 32.10 30.83
C LEU A 824 -9.99 31.45 31.49
N TYR A 825 -10.81 30.71 30.74
CA TYR A 825 -11.91 29.94 31.30
C TYR A 825 -11.42 28.83 32.24
N THR A 826 -10.23 28.28 32.03
CA THR A 826 -9.60 27.31 32.96
C THR A 826 -9.33 27.96 34.31
N ILE A 827 -8.80 29.20 34.31
CA ILE A 827 -8.57 29.96 35.54
C ILE A 827 -9.90 30.28 36.23
N LEU A 828 -10.93 30.67 35.47
CA LEU A 828 -12.27 30.96 36.02
C LEU A 828 -12.97 29.73 36.62
N GLY A 829 -12.76 28.56 36.00
CA GLY A 829 -13.35 27.30 36.44
C GLY A 829 -12.69 26.70 37.69
N ASP A 830 -11.44 27.07 37.97
CA ASP A 830 -10.68 26.57 39.10
C ASP A 830 -10.55 27.63 40.21
N LYS A 831 -11.13 27.34 41.38
CA LYS A 831 -11.13 28.27 42.51
C LYS A 831 -9.72 28.60 43.01
N ALA A 832 -8.80 27.64 43.02
CA ALA A 832 -7.44 27.86 43.48
C ALA A 832 -6.67 28.74 42.48
N LEU A 833 -6.79 28.46 41.17
CA LEU A 833 -6.17 29.29 40.13
C LEU A 833 -6.74 30.72 40.15
N PHE A 834 -8.06 30.86 40.25
CA PHE A 834 -8.72 32.15 40.35
C PHE A 834 -8.30 32.93 41.59
N GLN A 835 -8.18 32.26 42.75
CA GLN A 835 -7.74 32.87 43.99
C GLN A 835 -6.31 33.40 43.90
N VAL A 836 -5.40 32.66 43.25
CA VAL A 836 -4.02 33.11 43.01
C VAL A 836 -4.01 34.40 42.20
N ILE A 837 -4.75 34.46 41.09
CA ILE A 837 -4.80 35.67 40.25
C ILE A 837 -5.43 36.85 40.99
N THR A 838 -6.59 36.66 41.63
CA THR A 838 -7.29 37.74 42.34
C THR A 838 -6.47 38.30 43.49
N THR A 839 -5.77 37.45 44.24
CA THR A 839 -4.88 37.87 45.33
C THR A 839 -3.64 38.60 44.80
N THR A 840 -3.03 38.11 43.73
CA THR A 840 -1.81 38.70 43.14
C THR A 840 -2.02 40.14 42.67
N PHE A 841 -3.21 40.44 42.16
CA PHE A 841 -3.58 41.75 41.61
C PHE A 841 -4.53 42.55 42.51
N SER A 842 -4.76 42.10 43.76
CA SER A 842 -5.67 42.75 44.72
C SER A 842 -7.08 43.01 44.17
N LEU A 843 -7.61 42.06 43.40
CA LEU A 843 -8.94 42.16 42.81
C LEU A 843 -10.03 41.96 43.90
N PRO A 844 -11.09 42.80 43.94
CA PRO A 844 -12.16 42.64 44.93
C PRO A 844 -12.89 41.30 44.81
N SER A 845 -13.36 40.75 45.93
CA SER A 845 -14.13 39.49 45.96
C SER A 845 -15.43 39.54 45.14
N SER A 846 -15.99 40.74 44.93
CA SER A 846 -17.19 40.98 44.10
C SER A 846 -17.01 40.65 42.62
N VAL A 847 -15.77 40.48 42.14
CA VAL A 847 -15.48 40.04 40.77
C VAL A 847 -16.13 38.69 40.46
N SER A 848 -16.16 37.78 41.43
CA SER A 848 -16.78 36.46 41.26
C SER A 848 -18.29 36.51 40.98
N ASN A 849 -18.95 37.63 41.31
CA ASN A 849 -20.37 37.87 41.07
C ASN A 849 -20.66 38.49 39.69
N MET A 850 -19.63 38.83 38.91
CA MET A 850 -19.81 39.40 37.57
C MET A 850 -20.24 38.32 36.57
N ASP A 851 -20.84 38.75 35.47
CA ASP A 851 -21.07 37.87 34.31
C ASP A 851 -19.75 37.25 33.82
N VAL A 852 -19.77 35.96 33.46
CA VAL A 852 -18.56 35.19 33.09
C VAL A 852 -17.79 35.82 31.94
N ALA A 853 -18.48 36.38 30.93
CA ALA A 853 -17.82 37.06 29.81
C ALA A 853 -17.11 38.34 30.26
N LYS A 854 -17.66 39.05 31.25
CA LYS A 854 -17.01 40.22 31.86
C LYS A 854 -15.82 39.82 32.71
N GLN A 855 -15.91 38.71 33.47
CA GLN A 855 -14.78 38.17 34.22
C GLN A 855 -13.64 37.78 33.29
N PHE A 856 -13.94 37.11 32.17
CA PHE A 856 -12.97 36.76 31.13
C PHE A 856 -12.25 38.00 30.57
N SER A 857 -13.02 39.01 30.12
CA SER A 857 -12.45 40.26 29.58
C SER A 857 -11.59 41.01 30.60
N MET A 858 -11.96 40.96 31.89
CA MET A 858 -11.19 41.59 32.95
C MET A 858 -9.90 40.82 33.26
N LEU A 859 -9.95 39.49 33.40
CA LEU A 859 -8.78 38.65 33.63
C LEU A 859 -7.74 38.80 32.52
N GLY A 860 -8.17 38.91 31.26
CA GLY A 860 -7.28 39.12 30.13
C GLY A 860 -6.45 40.41 30.19
N LYS A 861 -6.79 41.37 31.06
CA LYS A 861 -5.97 42.57 31.31
C LYS A 861 -4.79 42.31 32.24
N PHE A 862 -4.85 41.23 33.03
CA PHE A 862 -3.86 40.91 34.06
C PHE A 862 -3.07 39.65 33.74
N VAL A 863 -3.66 38.74 32.97
CA VAL A 863 -3.08 37.43 32.64
C VAL A 863 -2.87 37.34 31.13
N ASN A 864 -1.60 37.19 30.73
CA ASN A 864 -1.23 36.76 29.40
C ASN A 864 -0.99 35.25 29.42
N LEU A 865 -1.70 34.50 28.59
CA LEU A 865 -1.59 33.04 28.51
C LEU A 865 -0.19 32.59 28.07
N ASP A 866 0.48 33.34 27.18
CA ASP A 866 1.85 33.04 26.75
C ASP A 866 2.85 33.13 27.92
N ASP A 867 2.61 34.05 28.85
CA ASP A 867 3.47 34.21 30.03
C ASP A 867 3.35 33.04 31.01
N LEU A 868 2.22 32.32 31.00
CA LEU A 868 2.01 31.13 31.84
C LEU A 868 2.77 29.90 31.30
N GLN A 869 3.22 29.94 30.05
CA GLN A 869 4.04 28.89 29.45
C GLN A 869 5.53 29.05 29.79
N ASP A 870 5.95 30.19 30.33
CA ASP A 870 7.32 30.46 30.75
C ASP A 870 7.45 30.28 32.27
N SER A 871 8.13 29.22 32.69
CA SER A 871 8.32 28.88 34.11
C SER A 871 8.96 30.00 34.93
N LYS A 872 9.80 30.86 34.33
CA LYS A 872 10.42 32.00 35.03
C LYS A 872 9.41 33.12 35.25
N LYS A 873 8.51 33.35 34.29
CA LYS A 873 7.43 34.33 34.44
C LYS A 873 6.40 33.86 35.44
N VAL A 874 6.06 32.56 35.43
CA VAL A 874 5.23 31.92 36.46
C VAL A 874 5.87 32.07 37.84
N ASP A 875 7.15 31.74 38.01
CA ASP A 875 7.82 31.90 39.31
C ASP A 875 7.78 33.36 39.80
N LYS A 876 7.99 34.33 38.90
CA LYS A 876 7.87 35.75 39.23
C LYS A 876 6.45 36.14 39.66
N LEU A 877 5.43 35.62 38.98
CA LEU A 877 4.03 35.79 39.34
C LEU A 877 3.75 35.22 40.73
N LEU A 878 4.28 34.04 41.03
CA LEU A 878 4.06 33.34 42.30
C LEU A 878 4.79 33.96 43.49
N ARG A 879 5.98 34.52 43.26
CA ARG A 879 6.65 35.36 44.27
C ARG A 879 5.84 36.61 44.61
N ARG A 880 5.19 37.22 43.61
CA ARG A 880 4.26 38.33 43.84
C ARG A 880 3.01 37.85 44.57
N PHE A 881 2.39 36.76 44.12
CA PHE A 881 1.23 36.14 44.76
C PHE A 881 1.48 35.91 46.26
N THR A 882 2.55 35.19 46.60
CA THR A 882 2.84 34.81 47.99
C THR A 882 3.12 36.03 48.88
N ALA A 883 3.77 37.07 48.36
CA ALA A 883 3.94 38.34 49.08
C ALA A 883 2.61 39.08 49.31
N MET A 884 1.72 39.11 48.31
CA MET A 884 0.39 39.72 48.42
C MET A 884 -0.54 38.89 49.33
N TYR A 885 -0.40 37.57 49.30
CA TYR A 885 -1.12 36.65 50.18
C TYR A 885 -0.72 36.89 51.64
N ASP A 886 0.59 37.02 51.91
CA ASP A 886 1.07 37.38 53.25
C ASP A 886 0.51 38.73 53.70
N LEU A 887 0.47 39.73 52.82
CA LEU A 887 -0.09 41.06 53.13
C LEU A 887 -1.60 41.00 53.45
N ALA A 888 -2.36 40.20 52.71
CA ALA A 888 -3.81 40.05 52.90
C ALA A 888 -4.17 39.24 54.15
N ASN A 889 -3.30 38.32 54.60
CA ASN A 889 -3.60 37.36 55.66
C ASN A 889 -2.83 37.57 56.97
N ASN A 890 -1.81 38.45 57.03
CA ASN A 890 -1.11 38.78 58.28
C ASN A 890 -1.50 40.16 58.83
N THR A 891 -1.99 40.18 60.08
CA THR A 891 -2.27 41.38 60.88
C THR A 891 -1.08 41.91 61.69
N ASN A 892 0.10 41.26 61.60
CA ASN A 892 1.34 41.71 62.26
C ASN A 892 2.45 42.00 61.22
N SER A 893 2.88 43.26 61.21
CA SER A 893 3.97 43.90 60.45
C SER A 893 4.91 42.99 59.64
N SER A 894 4.71 42.96 58.32
CA SER A 894 5.63 42.34 57.36
C SER A 894 6.92 43.18 57.21
N PRO A 895 8.13 42.56 57.24
CA PRO A 895 9.40 43.21 56.90
C PRO A 895 9.42 43.84 55.49
N ALA A 896 8.59 43.34 54.57
CA ALA A 896 8.46 43.90 53.22
C ALA A 896 7.90 45.33 53.25
N LEU A 897 7.07 45.67 54.25
CA LEU A 897 6.55 47.02 54.44
C LEU A 897 7.65 47.99 54.91
N GLN A 898 8.65 47.53 55.68
CA GLN A 898 9.80 48.34 56.11
C GLN A 898 10.81 48.62 54.97
N LEU A 899 10.99 47.68 54.05
CA LEU A 899 11.86 47.91 52.88
C LEU A 899 11.21 48.84 51.84
N LEU A 900 9.89 48.74 51.63
CA LEU A 900 9.19 49.57 50.65
C LEU A 900 8.98 51.02 51.14
N THR A 901 8.98 51.25 52.46
CA THR A 901 8.81 52.59 53.05
C THR A 901 10.11 53.37 53.27
N ASN A 902 11.28 52.72 53.33
CA ASN A 902 12.57 53.38 53.58
C ASN A 902 13.42 53.64 52.32
N GLY A 903 12.97 53.26 51.12
CA GLY A 903 13.75 53.38 49.88
C GLY A 903 13.68 54.74 49.15
N GLY A 904 13.10 55.78 49.75
CA GLY A 904 12.69 56.99 49.04
C GLY A 904 13.17 58.31 49.62
N THR A 905 14.47 58.51 49.88
CA THR A 905 15.10 59.85 49.91
C THR A 905 16.62 59.74 49.74
N SER A 906 17.15 60.21 48.60
CA SER A 906 18.37 61.04 48.43
C SER A 906 18.86 60.97 46.97
N SER A 907 18.72 62.11 46.28
CA SER A 907 19.41 62.64 45.07
C SER A 907 19.85 61.72 43.94
#